data_AF-A0A8C4E3Z1-F1
#
_entry.id   AF-A0A8C4E3Z1-F1
#
_cell.length_a   1.000
_cell.length_b   1.000
_cell.length_c   1.000
_cell.angle_alpha   90.00
_cell.angle_beta   90.00
_cell.angle_gamma   90.00
#
_symmetry.space_group_name_H-M   'P 1'
#
loop_
_entity.id
_entity.type
_entity.pdbx_description
1 polymer ?
#
loop_
_entity_poly.entity_id
_entity_poly.type
_entity_poly.pdbx_seq_one_letter_code
_entity_poly.pdbx_strand_id
1 'polypeptide(L)'
;RKILLSYAGRHTTCREYCQAIFRTDSTPTVSQINAVREYCQSHSAQLLSCVSNFTKSYPIRSPIDSLYCCDRAEATHCQVACRRILRTMSTEHEIMEGLIEECGSQPLPQEPMWQCFLGSAHPPSPPEEDLPHPAKMDCAKLHCCSKANTSLCRDMCQEISTNWGSQTWQDFDQLCEYNPVETELINCLSDVREPCQLGCKDLAYCTNFNNRPTELFRSCNVQSDQGAMNDIKLWSNGTIKMPFMNIPVLDIRKCLPDMWKAVACSLQIKPCHSKSRGSVICKSDCVDILTQCGDRKRFHEGQTPERICELLSPIDDPERCIPLHRYLTPSSLGNNIVEEVIHPCNPNPCPSNHLCQVNRKGCLDELNCQPYLCVPGCKLGEASEFLVQQDARIQVPTRAGPAGCFEVCSCGPSGRLENCLEMPCVDTNKPCIIGGQRKSHGTSFRVDCHHCSCFAGDTICSTRECLSFDSSDEDRRQFTGLPCNCPDRFVPVCASNGRTYPSACVARCMGFKDFEFAFGLCRLSNPCANKPCERNQRCIPKYRVCLSDSSDCVQHECVGRPTPCDKSSVEPACDTDGLVHPSVCQLQQAGKTLAYMGHCQDACRKPQQVCGHNGETYSTVCDAYSDRVAVDYEGPCHAVGAVSDVAPDSACSLIRCPPLSTPGCRPVTPPGACCPICASMLQILWNKEQMNTFSKVRTNRPVTVYDVLQTLRLHVSVPQCDVFGYLSIDHVLVVLIAPVDQQPTPLQIEACSKEAEKIDSLINYASPTLVSHVPLSAFLASEIKTSSIHSSGGTPPSPLPPGLCLFLGLLIAVAPVFHQL
;
A
#
# COMPACT_ATOMS: atom_id res chain seq x y z
N ARG A 1 20.30 -13.43 -24.02
CA ARG A 1 21.35 -14.21 -23.31
C ARG A 1 21.41 -15.69 -23.76
N LYS A 2 20.38 -16.55 -23.59
CA LYS A 2 20.46 -17.99 -23.95
C LYS A 2 20.68 -18.30 -25.45
N ILE A 3 20.12 -17.49 -26.36
CA ILE A 3 20.26 -17.64 -27.83
C ILE A 3 21.65 -17.19 -28.35
N LEU A 4 22.39 -16.36 -27.58
CA LEU A 4 23.71 -15.86 -27.98
C LEU A 4 24.85 -16.85 -27.68
N LEU A 5 24.71 -17.60 -26.58
CA LEU A 5 25.66 -18.66 -26.23
C LEU A 5 25.63 -19.81 -27.25
N SER A 6 24.53 -19.98 -28.00
CA SER A 6 24.49 -20.89 -29.13
C SER A 6 25.20 -20.35 -30.38
N TYR A 7 25.27 -19.02 -30.59
CA TYR A 7 25.99 -18.42 -31.73
C TYR A 7 27.52 -18.39 -31.54
N ALA A 8 28.02 -18.52 -30.30
CA ALA A 8 29.44 -18.66 -30.00
C ALA A 8 29.99 -20.08 -30.29
N GLY A 9 29.10 -21.06 -30.56
CA GLY A 9 29.49 -22.44 -30.84
C GLY A 9 30.25 -23.11 -29.70
N ARG A 10 31.14 -24.07 -30.02
CA ARG A 10 31.97 -24.81 -29.04
C ARG A 10 33.24 -24.06 -28.61
N HIS A 11 33.45 -22.81 -29.06
CA HIS A 11 34.66 -22.05 -28.75
C HIS A 11 34.55 -21.38 -27.37
N THR A 12 35.24 -21.96 -26.40
CA THR A 12 35.21 -21.56 -24.97
C THR A 12 35.64 -20.10 -24.76
N THR A 13 36.69 -19.64 -25.43
CA THR A 13 37.22 -18.28 -25.27
C THR A 13 36.30 -17.21 -25.87
N CYS A 14 35.69 -17.49 -27.03
CA CYS A 14 34.74 -16.55 -27.64
C CYS A 14 33.44 -16.47 -26.82
N ARG A 15 33.04 -17.59 -26.20
CA ARG A 15 31.94 -17.65 -25.24
C ARG A 15 32.24 -16.84 -23.98
N GLU A 16 33.47 -16.89 -23.47
CA GLU A 16 33.91 -16.11 -22.28
C GLU A 16 33.92 -14.60 -22.55
N TYR A 17 34.50 -14.16 -23.67
CA TYR A 17 34.48 -12.72 -24.04
C TYR A 17 33.07 -12.22 -24.31
N CYS A 18 32.22 -13.04 -24.93
CA CYS A 18 30.81 -12.71 -25.12
C CYS A 18 30.09 -12.64 -23.75
N GLN A 19 30.32 -13.60 -22.85
CA GLN A 19 29.76 -13.55 -21.48
C GLN A 19 30.22 -12.31 -20.70
N ALA A 20 31.43 -11.81 -20.93
CA ALA A 20 31.94 -10.60 -20.28
C ALA A 20 31.20 -9.32 -20.72
N ILE A 21 30.84 -9.18 -22.00
CA ILE A 21 30.00 -8.06 -22.50
C ILE A 21 28.62 -8.04 -21.81
N PHE A 22 28.10 -9.21 -21.44
CA PHE A 22 26.76 -9.35 -20.91
C PHE A 22 26.75 -9.78 -19.44
N ARG A 23 27.79 -9.56 -18.63
CA ARG A 23 27.87 -10.10 -17.25
C ARG A 23 27.26 -9.20 -16.16
N THR A 24 26.89 -7.97 -16.51
CA THR A 24 26.34 -6.95 -15.59
C THR A 24 25.31 -6.06 -16.31
N ASP A 25 24.43 -5.37 -15.58
CA ASP A 25 23.52 -4.35 -16.12
C ASP A 25 24.24 -3.03 -16.51
N SER A 26 25.56 -3.10 -16.74
CA SER A 26 26.43 -1.98 -17.12
C SER A 26 26.72 -1.99 -18.62
N THR A 27 26.94 -0.81 -19.20
CA THR A 27 27.35 -0.66 -20.60
C THR A 27 28.71 -1.34 -20.86
N PRO A 28 28.87 -2.11 -21.96
CA PRO A 28 30.13 -2.81 -22.26
C PRO A 28 31.24 -1.82 -22.67
N THR A 29 32.45 -2.04 -22.18
CA THR A 29 33.62 -1.18 -22.46
C THR A 29 34.17 -1.40 -23.88
N VAL A 30 34.84 -0.39 -24.44
CA VAL A 30 35.45 -0.46 -25.79
C VAL A 30 36.48 -1.59 -25.90
N SER A 31 37.23 -1.87 -24.83
CA SER A 31 38.17 -3.00 -24.79
C SER A 31 37.46 -4.35 -24.87
N GLN A 32 36.30 -4.52 -24.21
CA GLN A 32 35.49 -5.74 -24.30
C GLN A 32 34.86 -5.92 -25.69
N ILE A 33 34.37 -4.84 -26.29
CA ILE A 33 33.79 -4.86 -27.64
C ILE A 33 34.87 -5.18 -28.68
N ASN A 34 36.06 -4.58 -28.57
CA ASN A 34 37.19 -4.84 -29.47
C ASN A 34 37.77 -6.24 -29.26
N ALA A 35 37.86 -6.75 -28.02
CA ALA A 35 38.30 -8.11 -27.75
C ALA A 35 37.38 -9.16 -28.42
N VAL A 36 36.05 -8.95 -28.39
CA VAL A 36 35.11 -9.82 -29.12
C VAL A 36 35.23 -9.61 -30.63
N ARG A 37 35.38 -8.37 -31.10
CA ARG A 37 35.47 -8.07 -32.53
C ARG A 37 36.73 -8.65 -33.16
N GLU A 38 37.89 -8.52 -32.52
CA GLU A 38 39.18 -9.01 -33.02
C GLU A 38 39.30 -10.54 -32.89
N TYR A 39 38.91 -11.11 -31.74
CA TYR A 39 39.12 -12.53 -31.49
C TYR A 39 38.04 -13.41 -32.13
N CYS A 40 36.79 -12.97 -32.18
CA CYS A 40 35.69 -13.76 -32.72
C CYS A 40 35.40 -13.47 -34.21
N GLN A 41 36.17 -12.59 -34.87
CA GLN A 41 35.94 -12.16 -36.25
C GLN A 41 35.87 -13.33 -37.24
N SER A 42 36.78 -14.28 -37.05
CA SER A 42 36.99 -15.45 -37.91
C SER A 42 36.10 -16.64 -37.55
N HIS A 43 35.33 -16.56 -36.45
CA HIS A 43 34.67 -17.72 -35.85
C HIS A 43 33.13 -17.67 -35.88
N SER A 44 32.51 -16.49 -35.87
CA SER A 44 31.04 -16.37 -36.01
C SER A 44 30.59 -14.97 -36.46
N ALA A 45 30.24 -14.84 -37.75
CA ALA A 45 29.71 -13.59 -38.30
C ALA A 45 28.35 -13.19 -37.70
N GLN A 46 27.55 -14.19 -37.29
CA GLN A 46 26.25 -13.98 -36.63
C GLN A 46 26.42 -13.43 -35.22
N LEU A 47 27.46 -13.85 -34.49
CA LEU A 47 27.81 -13.31 -33.18
C LEU A 47 28.20 -11.82 -33.29
N LEU A 48 29.06 -11.48 -34.25
CA LEU A 48 29.52 -10.10 -34.47
C LEU A 48 28.37 -9.16 -34.86
N SER A 49 27.48 -9.61 -35.74
CA SER A 49 26.28 -8.86 -36.14
C SER A 49 25.35 -8.61 -34.94
N CYS A 50 25.19 -9.62 -34.08
CA CYS A 50 24.38 -9.51 -32.87
C CYS A 50 25.01 -8.59 -31.81
N VAL A 51 26.32 -8.69 -31.57
CA VAL A 51 27.05 -7.78 -30.66
C VAL A 51 26.98 -6.34 -31.19
N SER A 52 27.16 -6.15 -32.50
CA SER A 52 27.02 -4.83 -33.16
C SER A 52 25.61 -4.25 -33.01
N ASN A 53 24.56 -5.06 -33.17
CA ASN A 53 23.17 -4.65 -32.95
C ASN A 53 22.84 -4.40 -31.47
N PHE A 54 23.44 -5.17 -30.56
CA PHE A 54 23.30 -4.95 -29.12
C PHE A 54 23.96 -3.64 -28.69
N THR A 55 25.17 -3.35 -29.20
CA THR A 55 25.85 -2.07 -28.95
C THR A 55 25.19 -0.89 -29.65
N LYS A 56 24.36 -1.12 -30.69
CA LYS A 56 23.54 -0.08 -31.36
C LYS A 56 22.21 0.21 -30.65
N SER A 57 21.70 -0.73 -29.84
CA SER A 57 20.43 -0.58 -29.10
C SER A 57 20.60 0.07 -27.73
N TYR A 58 21.83 0.25 -27.26
CA TYR A 58 22.18 1.24 -26.26
C TYR A 58 22.60 2.53 -26.96
N PRO A 59 21.86 3.63 -26.84
CA PRO A 59 22.35 4.91 -27.33
C PRO A 59 23.54 5.32 -26.45
N ILE A 60 24.76 5.19 -26.96
CA ILE A 60 25.90 5.92 -26.43
C ILE A 60 25.55 7.40 -26.67
N ARG A 61 25.18 8.14 -25.61
CA ARG A 61 25.13 9.61 -25.69
C ARG A 61 26.52 10.04 -26.16
N SER A 62 26.63 10.78 -27.27
CA SER A 62 27.95 11.24 -27.69
C SER A 62 28.49 12.16 -26.60
N PRO A 63 29.71 11.92 -26.05
CA PRO A 63 30.33 12.82 -25.08
C PRO A 63 30.37 14.28 -25.55
N ILE A 64 30.42 14.46 -26.88
CA ILE A 64 30.41 15.74 -27.58
C ILE A 64 29.08 16.49 -27.40
N ASP A 65 27.95 15.78 -27.32
CA ASP A 65 26.62 16.38 -27.18
C ASP A 65 26.44 17.05 -25.82
N SER A 66 27.28 16.70 -24.84
CA SER A 66 27.28 17.28 -23.49
C SER A 66 28.36 18.35 -23.27
N LEU A 67 29.04 18.82 -24.33
CA LEU A 67 30.09 19.84 -24.23
C LEU A 67 29.60 21.16 -23.61
N TYR A 68 28.32 21.48 -23.79
CA TYR A 68 27.70 22.67 -23.21
C TYR A 68 27.59 22.59 -21.68
N CYS A 69 27.64 21.39 -21.10
CA CYS A 69 27.66 21.22 -19.65
C CYS A 69 29.01 21.64 -19.03
N CYS A 70 30.11 21.54 -19.78
CA CYS A 70 31.41 22.02 -19.30
C CYS A 70 31.43 23.52 -19.01
N ASP A 71 30.55 24.31 -19.65
CA ASP A 71 30.45 25.76 -19.41
C ASP A 71 29.82 26.11 -18.07
N ARG A 72 29.21 25.12 -17.40
CA ARG A 72 28.62 25.26 -16.07
C ARG A 72 29.58 24.89 -14.94
N ALA A 73 30.84 24.57 -15.25
CA ALA A 73 31.86 24.35 -14.23
C ALA A 73 32.25 25.69 -13.60
N GLU A 74 32.31 25.75 -12.27
CA GLU A 74 32.60 26.99 -11.53
C GLU A 74 34.07 27.45 -11.72
N ALA A 75 34.98 26.49 -11.90
CA ALA A 75 36.41 26.76 -12.07
C ALA A 75 36.82 26.73 -13.55
N THR A 76 37.49 27.78 -14.03
CA THR A 76 37.94 27.93 -15.42
C THR A 76 38.90 26.84 -15.90
N HIS A 77 39.75 26.31 -15.01
CA HIS A 77 40.63 25.17 -15.33
C HIS A 77 39.82 23.90 -15.61
N CYS A 78 38.75 23.66 -14.85
CA CYS A 78 37.85 22.52 -15.03
C CYS A 78 37.02 22.65 -16.31
N GLN A 79 36.58 23.87 -16.70
CA GLN A 79 35.88 24.09 -17.97
C GLN A 79 36.74 23.66 -19.17
N VAL A 80 38.03 24.02 -19.17
CA VAL A 80 38.99 23.68 -20.23
C VAL A 80 39.33 22.19 -20.22
N ALA A 81 39.59 21.62 -19.04
CA ALA A 81 39.85 20.19 -18.89
C ALA A 81 38.65 19.35 -19.35
N CYS A 82 37.44 19.73 -18.96
CA CYS A 82 36.19 19.06 -19.33
C CYS A 82 35.98 19.04 -20.84
N ARG A 83 36.13 20.18 -21.52
CA ARG A 83 36.01 20.25 -22.99
C ARG A 83 37.07 19.39 -23.70
N ARG A 84 38.29 19.33 -23.14
CA ARG A 84 39.36 18.47 -23.66
C ARG A 84 38.98 16.99 -23.51
N ILE A 85 38.61 16.58 -22.30
CA ILE A 85 38.28 15.18 -21.95
C ILE A 85 37.10 14.67 -22.76
N LEU A 86 36.00 15.42 -22.87
CA LEU A 86 34.83 15.03 -23.66
C LEU A 86 35.09 14.96 -25.18
N ARG A 87 36.16 15.59 -25.67
CA ARG A 87 36.56 15.49 -27.10
C ARG A 87 37.54 14.35 -27.37
N THR A 88 38.25 13.88 -26.34
CA THR A 88 39.33 12.89 -26.48
C THR A 88 38.97 11.51 -25.97
N MET A 89 38.09 11.42 -24.97
CA MET A 89 37.70 10.17 -24.31
C MET A 89 36.33 9.71 -24.80
N SER A 90 36.13 8.39 -24.87
CA SER A 90 34.97 7.79 -25.54
C SER A 90 34.10 6.91 -24.63
N THR A 91 34.54 6.64 -23.41
CA THR A 91 33.80 5.82 -22.44
C THR A 91 33.41 6.64 -21.22
N GLU A 92 32.19 6.41 -20.68
CA GLU A 92 31.67 7.15 -19.52
C GLU A 92 32.59 7.03 -18.29
N HIS A 93 33.25 5.88 -18.12
CA HIS A 93 34.16 5.63 -17.01
C HIS A 93 35.45 6.46 -17.12
N GLU A 94 36.12 6.47 -18.28
CA GLU A 94 37.34 7.26 -18.52
C GLU A 94 37.05 8.77 -18.50
N ILE A 95 35.89 9.17 -19.02
CA ILE A 95 35.44 10.57 -18.96
C ILE A 95 35.24 11.01 -17.52
N MET A 96 34.54 10.20 -16.72
CA MET A 96 34.26 10.52 -15.32
C MET A 96 35.53 10.54 -14.47
N GLU A 97 36.42 9.56 -14.65
CA GLU A 97 37.69 9.50 -13.91
C GLU A 97 38.63 10.65 -14.28
N GLY A 98 38.77 10.96 -15.58
CA GLY A 98 39.59 12.09 -16.03
C GLY A 98 39.03 13.45 -15.58
N LEU A 99 37.70 13.60 -15.53
CA LEU A 99 37.06 14.82 -15.01
C LEU A 99 37.30 14.98 -13.50
N ILE A 100 37.20 13.89 -12.73
CA ILE A 100 37.45 13.91 -11.27
C ILE A 100 38.90 14.28 -10.98
N GLU A 101 39.85 13.73 -11.74
CA GLU A 101 41.28 13.98 -11.56
C GLU A 101 41.65 15.44 -11.87
N GLU A 102 41.19 15.98 -13.00
CA GLU A 102 41.59 17.32 -13.47
C GLU A 102 40.75 18.46 -12.86
N CYS A 103 39.52 18.20 -12.42
CA CYS A 103 38.67 19.19 -11.74
C CYS A 103 38.79 19.13 -10.20
N GLY A 104 39.52 18.16 -9.65
CA GLY A 104 39.80 18.03 -8.21
C GLY A 104 38.58 17.86 -7.31
N SER A 105 37.42 17.49 -7.87
CA SER A 105 36.13 17.41 -7.20
C SER A 105 35.35 16.17 -7.66
N GLN A 106 34.76 15.43 -6.71
CA GLN A 106 33.88 14.30 -7.02
C GLN A 106 32.52 14.80 -7.51
N PRO A 107 31.85 14.09 -8.45
CA PRO A 107 30.58 14.53 -9.02
C PRO A 107 29.49 14.62 -7.94
N LEU A 108 29.11 15.85 -7.59
CA LEU A 108 28.01 16.13 -6.66
C LEU A 108 26.73 16.46 -7.45
N PRO A 109 25.57 15.86 -7.13
CA PRO A 109 24.29 16.18 -7.77
C PRO A 109 23.83 17.63 -7.59
N GLN A 110 24.50 18.40 -6.73
CA GLN A 110 24.23 19.80 -6.43
C GLN A 110 25.04 20.75 -7.34
N GLU A 111 26.08 20.25 -8.01
CA GLU A 111 27.00 21.10 -8.79
C GLU A 111 26.46 21.33 -10.21
N PRO A 112 26.45 22.59 -10.72
CA PRO A 112 25.75 22.94 -11.97
C PRO A 112 26.24 22.19 -13.22
N MET A 113 27.53 21.87 -13.29
CA MET A 113 28.13 21.05 -14.35
C MET A 113 27.61 19.61 -14.30
N TRP A 114 27.61 19.00 -13.13
CA TRP A 114 27.18 17.61 -12.95
C TRP A 114 25.67 17.45 -13.06
N GLN A 115 24.89 18.41 -12.57
CA GLN A 115 23.44 18.48 -12.82
C GLN A 115 23.11 18.49 -14.31
N CYS A 116 23.91 19.18 -15.10
CA CYS A 116 23.73 19.23 -16.54
C CYS A 116 24.01 17.89 -17.22
N PHE A 117 25.05 17.16 -16.80
CA PHE A 117 25.32 15.81 -17.28
C PHE A 117 24.24 14.80 -16.86
N LEU A 118 23.68 14.97 -15.66
CA LEU A 118 22.63 14.10 -15.09
C LEU A 118 21.24 14.41 -15.66
N GLY A 119 21.01 15.62 -16.19
CA GLY A 119 19.84 15.97 -16.99
C GLY A 119 19.87 15.33 -18.38
N SER A 120 18.71 15.19 -19.03
CA SER A 120 18.62 14.72 -20.42
C SER A 120 19.42 15.63 -21.35
N ALA A 121 20.58 15.17 -21.81
CA ALA A 121 21.48 15.94 -22.64
C ALA A 121 20.99 15.99 -24.10
N HIS A 122 20.17 16.99 -24.45
CA HIS A 122 19.92 17.39 -25.84
C HIS A 122 20.12 18.91 -25.95
N PRO A 123 20.90 19.41 -26.93
CA PRO A 123 20.79 20.81 -27.37
C PRO A 123 19.39 21.03 -27.97
N PRO A 124 18.80 22.24 -27.88
CA PRO A 124 17.61 22.54 -28.66
C PRO A 124 17.97 22.43 -30.16
N SER A 125 17.31 21.52 -30.87
CA SER A 125 17.32 21.52 -32.33
C SER A 125 16.72 22.84 -32.84
N PRO A 126 17.09 23.29 -34.06
CA PRO A 126 16.36 24.38 -34.72
C PRO A 126 14.87 24.01 -34.78
N PRO A 127 13.96 24.99 -34.77
CA PRO A 127 12.53 24.72 -34.75
C PRO A 127 12.13 24.05 -36.07
N GLU A 128 12.13 22.72 -36.08
CA GLU A 128 11.19 22.00 -36.92
C GLU A 128 9.82 22.23 -36.28
N GLU A 129 8.89 22.76 -37.07
CA GLU A 129 7.48 22.89 -36.73
C GLU A 129 6.87 21.49 -36.55
N ASP A 130 7.24 20.81 -35.47
CA ASP A 130 6.48 19.68 -34.98
C ASP A 130 5.27 20.23 -34.22
N LEU A 131 4.09 19.81 -34.70
CA LEU A 131 2.79 20.00 -34.07
C LEU A 131 2.91 19.85 -32.54
N PRO A 132 2.24 20.71 -31.74
CA PRO A 132 2.46 20.78 -30.30
C PRO A 132 2.17 19.43 -29.65
N HIS A 133 3.23 18.68 -29.34
CA HIS A 133 3.11 17.50 -28.50
C HIS A 133 2.57 17.96 -27.14
N PRO A 134 1.47 17.36 -26.64
CA PRO A 134 0.95 17.71 -25.33
C PRO A 134 2.04 17.47 -24.28
N ALA A 135 2.31 18.48 -23.43
CA ALA A 135 3.22 18.34 -22.31
C ALA A 135 2.89 17.08 -21.49
N LYS A 136 3.91 16.30 -21.17
CA LYS A 136 3.78 15.04 -20.41
C LYS A 136 3.28 15.35 -19.00
N MET A 137 2.28 14.62 -18.54
CA MET A 137 1.63 14.83 -17.24
C MET A 137 2.03 13.75 -16.22
N ASP A 138 2.26 14.16 -14.98
CA ASP A 138 2.41 13.29 -13.81
C ASP A 138 1.11 13.32 -13.00
N CYS A 139 0.16 12.45 -13.34
CA CYS A 139 -1.17 12.46 -12.74
C CYS A 139 -1.15 12.01 -11.27
N ALA A 140 -0.09 11.30 -10.84
CA ALA A 140 0.11 10.90 -9.46
C ALA A 140 0.45 12.11 -8.58
N LYS A 141 1.40 12.93 -9.01
CA LYS A 141 1.73 14.18 -8.32
C LYS A 141 0.60 15.20 -8.40
N LEU A 142 -0.10 15.27 -9.55
CA LEU A 142 -1.22 16.20 -9.72
C LEU A 142 -2.35 15.96 -8.70
N HIS A 143 -2.64 14.70 -8.34
CA HIS A 143 -3.57 14.40 -7.24
C HIS A 143 -3.11 15.01 -5.91
N CYS A 144 -1.81 14.97 -5.63
CA CYS A 144 -1.24 15.49 -4.39
C CYS A 144 -1.31 17.01 -4.29
N CYS A 145 -1.33 17.76 -5.39
CA CYS A 145 -1.35 19.22 -5.35
C CYS A 145 -2.55 19.80 -4.58
N SER A 146 -3.68 19.09 -4.57
CA SER A 146 -4.85 19.48 -3.75
C SER A 146 -4.58 19.48 -2.23
N LYS A 147 -3.55 18.75 -1.78
CA LYS A 147 -3.12 18.63 -0.37
C LYS A 147 -2.22 19.77 0.09
N ALA A 148 -1.76 20.63 -0.81
CA ALA A 148 -1.03 21.83 -0.45
C ALA A 148 -1.83 22.70 0.53
N ASN A 149 -1.17 23.24 1.54
CA ASN A 149 -1.76 24.14 2.51
C ASN A 149 -1.78 25.59 1.97
N THR A 150 -0.72 26.01 1.28
CA THR A 150 -0.63 27.33 0.64
C THR A 150 -1.04 27.28 -0.84
N SER A 151 -1.58 28.39 -1.35
CA SER A 151 -1.89 28.52 -2.79
C SER A 151 -0.63 28.52 -3.65
N LEU A 152 0.46 29.13 -3.17
CA LEU A 152 1.75 29.15 -3.88
C LEU A 152 2.24 27.73 -4.19
N CYS A 153 2.32 26.87 -3.19
CA CYS A 153 2.77 25.49 -3.39
C CYS A 153 1.77 24.64 -4.16
N ARG A 154 0.47 24.94 -4.06
CA ARG A 154 -0.57 24.32 -4.88
C ARG A 154 -0.34 24.60 -6.37
N ASP A 155 -0.16 25.87 -6.72
CA ASP A 155 -0.05 26.33 -8.10
C ASP A 155 1.27 25.85 -8.71
N MET A 156 2.39 25.95 -7.98
CA MET A 156 3.68 25.41 -8.41
C MET A 156 3.62 23.89 -8.60
N CYS A 157 2.97 23.15 -7.69
CA CYS A 157 2.79 21.70 -7.82
C CYS A 157 2.00 21.35 -9.09
N GLN A 158 0.93 22.09 -9.38
CA GLN A 158 0.13 21.87 -10.60
C GLN A 158 0.96 22.15 -11.86
N GLU A 159 1.75 23.23 -11.86
CA GLU A 159 2.63 23.59 -12.98
C GLU A 159 3.65 22.49 -13.26
N ILE A 160 4.41 22.04 -12.26
CA ILE A 160 5.46 21.01 -12.45
C ILE A 160 4.86 19.63 -12.81
N SER A 161 3.62 19.37 -12.42
CA SER A 161 2.92 18.11 -12.71
C SER A 161 2.31 18.07 -14.12
N THR A 162 1.95 19.23 -14.68
CA THR A 162 1.32 19.35 -16.01
C THR A 162 2.30 19.73 -17.11
N ASN A 163 3.38 20.44 -16.77
CA ASN A 163 4.43 20.91 -17.68
C ASN A 163 5.78 20.32 -17.29
N TRP A 164 5.94 19.01 -17.50
CA TRP A 164 7.18 18.31 -17.18
C TRP A 164 8.36 18.86 -18.00
N GLY A 165 9.39 19.40 -17.32
CA GLY A 165 10.64 19.88 -17.94
C GLY A 165 10.95 21.37 -17.80
N SER A 166 10.14 22.15 -17.06
CA SER A 166 10.44 23.54 -16.70
C SER A 166 11.56 23.65 -15.65
N GLN A 167 12.28 24.79 -15.62
CA GLN A 167 13.28 25.09 -14.56
C GLN A 167 12.65 25.29 -13.17
N THR A 168 11.31 25.31 -13.06
CA THR A 168 10.56 25.56 -11.82
C THR A 168 10.62 24.41 -10.80
N TRP A 169 11.16 23.24 -11.17
CA TRP A 169 11.35 22.11 -10.24
C TRP A 169 12.28 22.43 -9.06
N GLN A 170 13.36 23.19 -9.29
CA GLN A 170 14.30 23.56 -8.22
C GLN A 170 13.66 24.54 -7.24
N ASP A 171 12.91 25.51 -7.76
CA ASP A 171 12.17 26.47 -6.94
C ASP A 171 11.09 25.76 -6.09
N PHE A 172 10.40 24.77 -6.65
CA PHE A 172 9.40 23.99 -5.93
C PHE A 172 10.02 23.20 -4.76
N ASP A 173 11.11 22.48 -5.01
CA ASP A 173 11.79 21.71 -3.96
C ASP A 173 12.20 22.63 -2.81
N GLN A 174 12.83 23.77 -3.13
CA GLN A 174 13.29 24.74 -2.14
C GLN A 174 12.16 25.40 -1.33
N LEU A 175 11.07 25.82 -1.99
CA LEU A 175 10.00 26.60 -1.35
C LEU A 175 8.92 25.74 -0.69
N CYS A 176 8.68 24.54 -1.20
CA CYS A 176 7.53 23.72 -0.83
C CYS A 176 7.93 22.38 -0.21
N GLU A 177 8.88 21.64 -0.79
CA GLU A 177 9.20 20.28 -0.35
C GLU A 177 9.92 20.24 1.02
N TYR A 178 10.62 21.32 1.38
CA TYR A 178 11.25 21.49 2.69
C TYR A 178 10.47 22.40 3.65
N ASN A 179 9.28 22.85 3.27
CA ASN A 179 8.49 23.73 4.13
C ASN A 179 7.59 22.89 5.06
N PRO A 180 7.79 22.93 6.40
CA PRO A 180 7.02 22.10 7.32
C PRO A 180 5.52 22.42 7.34
N VAL A 181 5.13 23.60 6.85
CA VAL A 181 3.71 23.98 6.67
C VAL A 181 3.01 23.12 5.61
N GLU A 182 3.76 22.53 4.67
CA GLU A 182 3.27 21.73 3.54
C GLU A 182 3.32 20.22 3.82
N THR A 183 3.33 19.79 5.09
CA THR A 183 3.49 18.39 5.51
C THR A 183 2.56 17.42 4.76
N GLU A 184 1.29 17.78 4.57
CA GLU A 184 0.30 16.93 3.86
C GLU A 184 0.65 16.72 2.38
N LEU A 185 1.11 17.78 1.70
CA LEU A 185 1.60 17.72 0.32
C LEU A 185 2.87 16.88 0.23
N ILE A 186 3.84 17.13 1.12
CA ILE A 186 5.13 16.44 1.15
C ILE A 186 4.93 14.94 1.37
N ASN A 187 4.09 14.55 2.33
CA ASN A 187 3.77 13.16 2.58
C ASN A 187 3.13 12.52 1.35
N CYS A 188 2.12 13.16 0.75
CA CYS A 188 1.47 12.66 -0.47
C CYS A 188 2.46 12.46 -1.62
N LEU A 189 3.32 13.45 -1.88
CA LEU A 189 4.35 13.37 -2.92
C LEU A 189 5.35 12.24 -2.65
N SER A 190 5.73 12.05 -1.39
CA SER A 190 6.58 10.94 -0.97
C SER A 190 5.93 9.59 -1.24
N ASP A 191 4.62 9.47 -1.04
CA ASP A 191 3.87 8.23 -1.24
C ASP A 191 3.78 7.80 -2.70
N VAL A 192 3.62 8.75 -3.62
CA VAL A 192 3.56 8.44 -5.06
C VAL A 192 4.94 8.19 -5.65
N ARG A 193 6.01 8.72 -5.03
CA ARG A 193 7.40 8.47 -5.43
C ARG A 193 7.89 7.13 -4.92
N GLU A 194 7.79 6.90 -3.61
CA GLU A 194 8.28 5.71 -2.91
C GLU A 194 7.28 5.33 -1.80
N PRO A 195 6.27 4.49 -2.11
CA PRO A 195 5.28 4.07 -1.12
C PRO A 195 5.91 3.33 0.06
N CYS A 196 5.40 3.54 1.28
CA CYS A 196 5.84 2.79 2.45
C CYS A 196 5.43 1.31 2.34
N GLN A 197 6.39 0.41 2.48
CA GLN A 197 6.21 -1.03 2.42
C GLN A 197 6.70 -1.69 3.71
N LEU A 198 6.08 -2.81 4.08
CA LEU A 198 6.47 -3.57 5.26
C LEU A 198 7.77 -4.33 5.03
N GLY A 199 8.56 -4.43 6.09
CA GLY A 199 9.77 -5.23 6.13
C GLY A 199 11.00 -4.55 5.56
N CYS A 200 12.15 -4.90 6.12
CA CYS A 200 13.44 -4.59 5.52
C CYS A 200 14.48 -5.65 5.85
N LYS A 201 15.31 -6.02 4.87
CA LYS A 201 16.33 -7.07 4.97
C LYS A 201 17.46 -6.82 3.97
N ASP A 202 18.53 -7.61 4.13
CA ASP A 202 19.65 -7.70 3.19
C ASP A 202 20.48 -6.40 3.02
N LEU A 203 20.41 -5.47 3.99
CA LEU A 203 21.28 -4.29 4.04
C LEU A 203 22.64 -4.63 4.67
N ALA A 204 23.73 -4.19 4.06
CA ALA A 204 25.10 -4.46 4.50
C ALA A 204 25.68 -3.36 5.39
N TYR A 205 25.31 -2.09 5.16
CA TYR A 205 25.78 -0.95 5.94
C TYR A 205 24.80 -0.59 7.07
N CYS A 206 23.53 -0.39 6.74
CA CYS A 206 22.42 -0.04 7.64
C CYS A 206 21.82 -1.28 8.33
N THR A 207 22.67 -2.15 8.86
CA THR A 207 22.29 -3.47 9.40
C THR A 207 21.24 -3.44 10.52
N ASN A 208 21.16 -2.37 11.31
CA ASN A 208 20.16 -2.23 12.38
C ASN A 208 18.71 -2.09 11.87
N PHE A 209 18.53 -1.84 10.56
CA PHE A 209 17.22 -1.77 9.90
C PHE A 209 16.75 -3.13 9.37
N ASN A 210 17.64 -4.13 9.31
CA ASN A 210 17.28 -5.48 8.89
C ASN A 210 16.41 -6.18 9.95
N ASN A 211 15.66 -7.20 9.51
CA ASN A 211 14.88 -8.10 10.35
C ASN A 211 13.78 -7.38 11.15
N ARG A 212 13.13 -6.41 10.51
CA ARG A 212 12.00 -5.64 11.06
C ARG A 212 10.75 -5.83 10.19
N PRO A 213 10.11 -7.02 10.20
CA PRO A 213 9.03 -7.37 9.30
C PRO A 213 7.71 -6.59 9.53
N THR A 214 7.52 -6.04 10.73
CA THR A 214 6.30 -5.28 11.10
C THR A 214 6.49 -3.76 11.02
N GLU A 215 7.69 -3.30 10.63
CA GLU A 215 7.97 -1.88 10.42
C GLU A 215 7.86 -1.49 8.93
N LEU A 216 7.59 -0.22 8.67
CA LEU A 216 7.40 0.32 7.32
C LEU A 216 8.64 1.10 6.86
N PHE A 217 9.03 0.92 5.60
CA PHE A 217 10.16 1.60 4.98
C PHE A 217 9.81 1.99 3.54
N ARG A 218 10.29 3.15 3.06
CA ARG A 218 10.11 3.56 1.65
C ARG A 218 11.18 2.99 0.74
N SER A 219 12.40 2.81 1.25
CA SER A 219 13.56 2.51 0.40
C SER A 219 14.50 1.48 1.03
N CYS A 220 14.02 0.23 1.11
CA CYS A 220 14.84 -0.89 1.57
C CYS A 220 15.56 -1.58 0.40
N ASN A 221 16.63 -0.98 -0.11
CA ASN A 221 17.41 -1.55 -1.21
C ASN A 221 18.91 -1.21 -1.10
N VAL A 222 19.73 -1.89 -1.91
CA VAL A 222 21.20 -1.76 -1.90
C VAL A 222 21.67 -0.34 -2.27
N GLN A 223 20.92 0.38 -3.11
CA GLN A 223 21.30 1.74 -3.53
C GLN A 223 21.17 2.70 -2.36
N SER A 224 20.08 2.62 -1.59
CA SER A 224 19.86 3.44 -0.40
C SER A 224 20.84 3.10 0.72
N ASP A 225 21.21 1.82 0.87
CA ASP A 225 22.25 1.38 1.80
C ASP A 225 23.62 2.00 1.48
N GLN A 226 23.98 2.01 0.19
CA GLN A 226 25.21 2.64 -0.30
C GLN A 226 25.14 4.17 -0.19
N GLY A 227 23.97 4.76 -0.42
CA GLY A 227 23.69 6.18 -0.22
C GLY A 227 24.03 6.62 1.20
N ALA A 228 23.60 5.86 2.21
CA ALA A 228 23.87 6.18 3.61
C ALA A 228 25.37 6.13 3.93
N MET A 229 26.10 5.18 3.36
CA MET A 229 27.55 5.11 3.48
C MET A 229 28.23 6.34 2.86
N ASN A 230 27.73 6.81 1.72
CA ASN A 230 28.28 7.98 1.02
C ASN A 230 28.00 9.28 1.78
N ASP A 231 26.81 9.43 2.37
CA ASP A 231 26.47 10.57 3.22
C ASP A 231 27.44 10.71 4.40
N ILE A 232 27.75 9.59 5.09
CA ILE A 232 28.70 9.59 6.21
C ILE A 232 30.11 10.01 5.77
N LYS A 233 30.54 9.59 4.58
CA LYS A 233 31.82 10.06 4.02
C LYS A 233 31.79 11.56 3.76
N LEU A 234 30.71 12.08 3.18
CA LEU A 234 30.58 13.50 2.86
C LEU A 234 30.55 14.36 4.13
N TRP A 235 29.76 13.96 5.13
CA TRP A 235 29.62 14.70 6.39
C TRP A 235 30.89 14.71 7.23
N SER A 236 31.80 13.75 7.00
CA SER A 236 33.13 13.74 7.63
C SER A 236 34.01 14.95 7.27
N ASN A 237 33.61 15.74 6.25
CA ASN A 237 34.22 17.03 5.92
C ASN A 237 33.81 18.17 6.87
N GLY A 238 32.96 17.89 7.88
CA GLY A 238 32.59 18.83 8.94
C GLY A 238 31.49 19.83 8.55
N THR A 239 30.77 19.59 7.45
CA THR A 239 29.58 20.36 7.06
C THR A 239 28.58 19.45 6.36
N ILE A 240 27.33 19.48 6.82
CA ILE A 240 26.21 18.84 6.13
C ILE A 240 25.58 19.88 5.21
N LYS A 241 25.61 19.62 3.90
CA LYS A 241 25.03 20.51 2.89
C LYS A 241 23.58 20.10 2.62
N MET A 242 22.64 21.01 2.86
CA MET A 242 21.22 20.89 2.48
C MET A 242 20.89 21.95 1.43
N PRO A 243 19.83 21.80 0.62
CA PRO A 243 19.53 22.73 -0.47
C PRO A 243 19.40 24.21 -0.05
N PHE A 244 18.94 24.47 1.17
CA PHE A 244 18.69 25.82 1.70
C PHE A 244 19.50 26.16 2.96
N MET A 245 20.33 25.25 3.46
CA MET A 245 21.17 25.49 4.64
C MET A 245 22.41 24.61 4.72
N ASN A 246 23.47 25.12 5.33
CA ASN A 246 24.65 24.33 5.67
C ASN A 246 24.71 24.18 7.20
N ILE A 247 24.95 22.96 7.67
CA ILE A 247 25.01 22.65 9.10
C ILE A 247 26.45 22.25 9.45
N PRO A 248 27.24 23.15 10.06
CA PRO A 248 28.57 22.82 10.54
C PRO A 248 28.51 21.79 11.67
N VAL A 249 29.28 20.71 11.55
CA VAL A 249 29.34 19.66 12.57
C VAL A 249 30.79 19.39 12.97
N LEU A 250 30.97 18.95 14.22
CA LEU A 250 32.22 18.39 14.69
C LEU A 250 32.53 17.06 13.95
N ASP A 251 33.72 16.50 14.14
CA ASP A 251 34.11 15.24 13.51
C ASP A 251 33.17 14.10 13.94
N ILE A 252 32.21 13.77 13.06
CA ILE A 252 31.15 12.80 13.29
C ILE A 252 31.66 11.38 13.54
N ARG A 253 32.93 11.10 13.19
CA ARG A 253 33.57 9.81 13.47
C ARG A 253 33.96 9.67 14.94
N LYS A 254 34.04 10.78 15.67
CA LYS A 254 34.39 10.83 17.09
C LYS A 254 33.19 11.23 17.96
N CYS A 255 32.36 12.13 17.46
CA CYS A 255 31.21 12.65 18.18
C CYS A 255 29.94 11.91 17.73
N LEU A 256 29.42 11.03 18.59
CA LEU A 256 28.20 10.23 18.37
C LEU A 256 28.17 9.46 17.03
N PRO A 257 29.17 8.62 16.73
CA PRO A 257 29.28 7.93 15.43
C PRO A 257 28.06 7.05 15.10
N ASP A 258 27.51 6.34 16.09
CA ASP A 258 26.36 5.46 15.88
C ASP A 258 25.06 6.25 15.61
N MET A 259 24.90 7.42 16.25
CA MET A 259 23.76 8.31 15.99
C MET A 259 23.82 8.88 14.58
N TRP A 260 24.99 9.36 14.14
CA TRP A 260 25.14 9.88 12.77
C TRP A 260 24.91 8.79 11.72
N LYS A 261 25.42 7.57 11.96
CA LYS A 261 25.11 6.41 11.12
C LYS A 261 23.61 6.16 11.06
N ALA A 262 22.91 6.18 12.19
CA ALA A 262 21.46 6.01 12.23
C ALA A 262 20.73 7.14 11.47
N VAL A 263 21.17 8.41 11.59
CA VAL A 263 20.63 9.52 10.80
C VAL A 263 20.80 9.29 9.30
N ALA A 264 22.01 8.95 8.83
CA ALA A 264 22.25 8.68 7.41
C ALA A 264 21.39 7.52 6.90
N CYS A 265 21.30 6.43 7.66
CA CYS A 265 20.44 5.31 7.33
C CYS A 265 18.96 5.70 7.33
N SER A 266 18.47 6.47 8.30
CA SER A 266 17.07 6.93 8.34
C SER A 266 16.74 7.84 7.15
N LEU A 267 17.64 8.71 6.71
CA LEU A 267 17.41 9.59 5.55
C LEU A 267 17.34 8.81 4.23
N GLN A 268 18.11 7.73 4.10
CA GLN A 268 18.20 6.96 2.85
C GLN A 268 17.19 5.79 2.81
N ILE A 269 17.08 5.02 3.89
CA ILE A 269 16.15 3.89 4.00
C ILE A 269 14.70 4.37 4.23
N LYS A 270 14.54 5.55 4.84
CA LYS A 270 13.27 6.25 5.05
C LYS A 270 12.23 5.36 5.76
N PRO A 271 12.43 5.01 7.04
CA PRO A 271 11.39 4.40 7.85
C PRO A 271 10.13 5.29 7.86
N CYS A 272 8.95 4.68 7.87
CA CYS A 272 7.68 5.40 7.89
C CYS A 272 6.91 5.11 9.15
N HIS A 273 6.19 6.12 9.65
CA HIS A 273 5.16 5.89 10.63
C HIS A 273 3.86 5.41 9.96
N SER A 274 3.19 4.40 10.53
CA SER A 274 1.97 3.84 9.92
C SER A 274 0.80 4.83 9.89
N LYS A 275 0.69 5.72 10.88
CA LYS A 275 -0.37 6.73 10.96
C LYS A 275 -0.06 7.99 10.15
N SER A 276 1.06 8.67 10.43
CA SER A 276 1.40 9.96 9.83
C SER A 276 2.06 9.85 8.46
N ARG A 277 2.60 8.67 8.11
CA ARG A 277 3.31 8.37 6.85
C ARG A 277 4.60 9.16 6.64
N GLY A 278 4.92 10.09 7.54
CA GLY A 278 6.18 10.82 7.52
C GLY A 278 7.38 9.92 7.82
N SER A 279 8.53 10.34 7.31
CA SER A 279 9.85 9.70 7.51
C SER A 279 10.84 10.62 8.23
N VAL A 280 10.34 11.69 8.86
CA VAL A 280 11.16 12.69 9.54
C VAL A 280 11.50 12.20 10.95
N ILE A 281 12.78 12.37 11.34
CA ILE A 281 13.24 12.03 12.69
C ILE A 281 12.62 12.95 13.75
N CYS A 282 12.58 12.51 15.01
CA CYS A 282 12.02 13.32 16.08
C CYS A 282 12.86 14.57 16.38
N LYS A 283 12.19 15.67 16.73
CA LYS A 283 12.83 16.95 17.05
C LYS A 283 13.84 16.81 18.18
N SER A 284 13.47 16.10 19.25
CA SER A 284 14.33 15.83 20.41
C SER A 284 15.65 15.18 20.00
N ASP A 285 15.59 14.11 19.19
CA ASP A 285 16.78 13.43 18.67
C ASP A 285 17.67 14.40 17.86
N CYS A 286 17.08 15.22 16.99
CA CYS A 286 17.83 16.23 16.22
C CYS A 286 18.54 17.24 17.14
N VAL A 287 17.81 17.79 18.13
CA VAL A 287 18.33 18.79 19.06
C VAL A 287 19.47 18.19 19.88
N ASP A 288 19.32 16.96 20.37
CA ASP A 288 20.33 16.28 21.17
C ASP A 288 21.63 16.06 20.38
N ILE A 289 21.51 15.64 19.11
CA ILE A 289 22.65 15.44 18.21
C ILE A 289 23.38 16.77 17.96
N LEU A 290 22.67 17.83 17.58
CA LEU A 290 23.28 19.12 17.27
C LEU A 290 23.79 19.86 18.51
N THR A 291 23.19 19.61 19.67
CA THR A 291 23.66 20.15 20.94
C THR A 291 25.03 19.59 21.30
N GLN A 292 25.26 18.29 21.07
CA GLN A 292 26.50 17.60 21.40
C GLN A 292 27.56 17.70 20.29
N CYS A 293 27.15 17.60 19.03
CA CYS A 293 28.06 17.46 17.88
C CYS A 293 27.97 18.58 16.84
N GLY A 294 27.13 19.60 17.03
CA GLY A 294 27.12 20.80 16.19
C GLY A 294 28.34 21.68 16.46
N ASP A 295 29.00 22.17 15.40
CA ASP A 295 30.11 23.11 15.56
C ASP A 295 29.60 24.53 15.80
N ARG A 296 29.27 24.81 17.07
CA ARG A 296 28.69 26.10 17.50
C ARG A 296 29.56 27.31 17.16
N LYS A 297 30.87 27.13 16.94
CA LYS A 297 31.77 28.23 16.55
C LYS A 297 31.55 28.68 15.11
N ARG A 298 31.02 27.77 14.27
CA ARG A 298 30.78 27.99 12.84
C ARG A 298 29.30 28.26 12.53
N PHE A 299 28.42 28.24 13.53
CA PHE A 299 27.03 28.64 13.38
C PHE A 299 26.91 30.14 13.09
N HIS A 300 26.02 30.50 12.18
CA HIS A 300 25.74 31.91 11.89
C HIS A 300 25.03 32.59 13.08
N GLU A 301 25.08 33.93 13.17
CA GLU A 301 24.43 34.67 14.25
C GLU A 301 22.93 34.32 14.34
N GLY A 302 22.48 33.91 15.53
CA GLY A 302 21.09 33.51 15.79
C GLY A 302 20.74 32.05 15.45
N GLN A 303 21.68 31.27 14.87
CA GLN A 303 21.47 29.83 14.68
C GLN A 303 21.75 29.06 15.98
N THR A 304 20.73 28.36 16.48
CA THR A 304 20.86 27.41 17.59
C THR A 304 20.42 26.01 17.13
N PRO A 305 20.84 24.93 17.82
CA PRO A 305 20.34 23.57 17.55
C PRO A 305 18.82 23.50 17.46
N GLU A 306 18.10 24.18 18.36
CA GLU A 306 16.64 24.19 18.42
C GLU A 306 16.02 24.83 17.18
N ARG A 307 16.58 25.95 16.71
CA ARG A 307 16.06 26.65 15.53
C ARG A 307 16.34 25.89 14.23
N ILE A 308 17.49 25.22 14.15
CA ILE A 308 17.84 24.35 13.03
C ILE A 308 16.87 23.16 13.00
N CYS A 309 16.70 22.46 14.12
CA CYS A 309 15.83 21.30 14.21
C CYS A 309 14.34 21.64 14.08
N GLU A 310 13.92 22.86 14.40
CA GLU A 310 12.56 23.33 14.12
C GLU A 310 12.23 23.35 12.61
N LEU A 311 13.23 23.58 11.75
CA LEU A 311 13.06 23.52 10.30
C LEU A 311 13.13 22.08 9.76
N LEU A 312 14.06 21.27 10.28
CA LEU A 312 14.32 19.92 9.77
C LEU A 312 13.39 18.85 10.34
N SER A 313 12.93 19.03 11.57
CA SER A 313 12.20 18.04 12.35
C SER A 313 11.24 18.75 13.30
N PRO A 314 10.17 19.40 12.78
CA PRO A 314 9.26 20.21 13.59
C PRO A 314 8.44 19.39 14.60
N ILE A 315 8.38 18.07 14.44
CA ILE A 315 7.50 17.16 15.17
C ILE A 315 8.30 16.39 16.22
N ASP A 316 7.83 16.45 17.46
CA ASP A 316 8.38 15.67 18.59
C ASP A 316 7.37 14.67 19.18
N ASP A 317 6.27 14.44 18.45
CA ASP A 317 5.27 13.45 18.80
C ASP A 317 5.73 12.06 18.31
N PRO A 318 5.97 11.08 19.21
CA PRO A 318 6.38 9.72 18.83
C PRO A 318 5.39 9.00 17.91
N GLU A 319 4.14 9.46 17.80
CA GLU A 319 3.15 8.95 16.84
C GLU A 319 3.22 9.60 15.45
N ARG A 320 4.12 10.58 15.27
CA ARG A 320 4.22 11.36 14.03
C ARG A 320 5.65 11.52 13.51
N CYS A 321 6.67 11.24 14.32
CA CYS A 321 8.08 11.23 13.95
C CYS A 321 8.74 9.86 14.12
N ILE A 322 9.95 9.70 13.58
CA ILE A 322 10.76 8.49 13.71
C ILE A 322 11.79 8.67 14.83
N PRO A 323 11.68 7.94 15.95
CA PRO A 323 12.65 8.04 17.02
C PRO A 323 13.89 7.18 16.72
N LEU A 324 15.07 7.79 16.75
CA LEU A 324 16.32 7.16 16.30
C LEU A 324 16.79 6.03 17.21
N HIS A 325 16.47 6.07 18.50
CA HIS A 325 16.88 5.03 19.45
C HIS A 325 16.47 3.62 19.01
N ARG A 326 15.37 3.47 18.25
CA ARG A 326 14.92 2.19 17.69
C ARG A 326 15.93 1.54 16.75
N TYR A 327 16.77 2.35 16.09
CA TYR A 327 17.72 1.92 15.06
C TYR A 327 19.19 2.02 15.50
N LEU A 328 19.45 2.33 16.77
CA LEU A 328 20.80 2.29 17.35
C LEU A 328 21.25 0.86 17.67
N THR A 329 20.30 -0.05 17.88
CA THR A 329 20.55 -1.46 18.12
C THR A 329 19.93 -2.33 17.03
N PRO A 330 20.46 -3.55 16.80
CA PRO A 330 19.81 -4.54 15.95
C PRO A 330 18.37 -4.83 16.41
N SER A 331 17.56 -5.37 15.49
CA SER A 331 16.21 -5.85 15.80
C SER A 331 16.24 -6.87 16.94
N SER A 332 15.21 -6.84 17.80
CA SER A 332 15.01 -7.86 18.85
C SER A 332 14.66 -9.23 18.28
N LEU A 333 14.19 -9.28 17.04
CA LEU A 333 13.95 -10.50 16.29
C LEU A 333 15.29 -10.97 15.69
N GLY A 334 15.85 -12.03 16.27
CA GLY A 334 17.09 -12.64 15.75
C GLY A 334 16.91 -13.22 14.36
N ASN A 335 18.02 -13.57 13.68
CA ASN A 335 18.02 -14.01 12.27
C ASN A 335 17.12 -15.24 11.96
N ASN A 336 16.81 -16.09 12.95
CA ASN A 336 16.07 -17.34 12.74
C ASN A 336 14.53 -17.19 12.78
N ILE A 337 13.99 -16.04 13.21
CA ILE A 337 12.53 -15.81 13.38
C ILE A 337 11.92 -15.11 12.13
N VAL A 338 12.76 -14.68 11.18
CA VAL A 338 12.41 -13.85 10.02
C VAL A 338 11.73 -14.64 8.89
N GLU A 339 11.68 -15.98 8.96
CA GLU A 339 10.97 -16.81 7.97
C GLU A 339 9.46 -16.88 8.20
N GLU A 340 8.95 -16.48 9.38
CA GLU A 340 7.50 -16.53 9.69
C GLU A 340 6.68 -15.49 8.91
N VAL A 341 7.27 -14.33 8.63
CA VAL A 341 6.66 -13.21 7.88
C VAL A 341 7.60 -12.79 6.77
N ILE A 342 7.14 -12.93 5.53
CA ILE A 342 7.96 -12.65 4.35
C ILE A 342 7.42 -11.46 3.56
N HIS A 343 8.33 -10.73 2.92
CA HIS A 343 7.99 -9.57 2.08
C HIS A 343 8.54 -9.82 0.67
N PRO A 344 7.82 -10.56 -0.18
CA PRO A 344 8.36 -11.03 -1.45
C PRO A 344 8.49 -9.90 -2.49
N CYS A 345 7.89 -8.73 -2.23
CA CYS A 345 7.94 -7.55 -3.08
C CYS A 345 8.77 -6.40 -2.51
N ASN A 346 9.51 -6.61 -1.41
CA ASN A 346 10.35 -5.59 -0.79
C ASN A 346 11.72 -6.18 -0.38
N PRO A 347 12.82 -5.89 -1.11
CA PRO A 347 12.89 -5.01 -2.29
C PRO A 347 12.10 -5.55 -3.49
N ASN A 348 11.66 -4.66 -4.38
CA ASN A 348 10.88 -5.02 -5.57
C ASN A 348 11.74 -5.87 -6.54
N PRO A 349 11.39 -7.15 -6.78
CA PRO A 349 12.14 -8.03 -7.68
C PRO A 349 11.75 -7.87 -9.16
N CYS A 350 10.76 -7.02 -9.48
CA CYS A 350 10.20 -6.90 -10.82
C CYS A 350 10.87 -5.80 -11.67
N PRO A 351 10.86 -5.94 -13.01
CA PRO A 351 11.33 -4.89 -13.92
C PRO A 351 10.53 -3.58 -13.80
N SER A 352 11.10 -2.46 -14.25
CA SER A 352 10.56 -1.09 -14.07
C SER A 352 9.14 -0.82 -14.61
N ASN A 353 8.59 -1.68 -15.47
CA ASN A 353 7.22 -1.56 -16.00
C ASN A 353 6.26 -2.64 -15.46
N HIS A 354 6.69 -3.37 -14.44
CA HIS A 354 5.91 -4.44 -13.82
C HIS A 354 5.71 -4.15 -12.34
N LEU A 355 4.49 -4.38 -11.89
CA LEU A 355 4.12 -4.38 -10.48
C LEU A 355 4.44 -5.74 -9.87
N CYS A 356 5.04 -5.74 -8.69
CA CYS A 356 5.18 -6.94 -7.90
C CYS A 356 3.89 -7.18 -7.11
N GLN A 357 3.34 -8.39 -7.23
CA GLN A 357 2.18 -8.84 -6.48
C GLN A 357 2.51 -10.12 -5.72
N VAL A 358 1.92 -10.29 -4.53
CA VAL A 358 2.02 -11.54 -3.80
C VAL A 358 1.36 -12.67 -4.60
N ASN A 359 2.05 -13.80 -4.75
CA ASN A 359 1.49 -14.97 -5.41
C ASN A 359 0.50 -15.68 -4.48
N ARG A 360 -0.78 -15.28 -4.53
CA ARG A 360 -1.87 -15.89 -3.75
C ARG A 360 -2.64 -16.98 -4.50
N LYS A 361 -2.23 -17.32 -5.73
CA LYS A 361 -2.91 -18.32 -6.57
C LYS A 361 -2.48 -19.77 -6.29
N GLY A 362 -1.44 -19.94 -5.46
CA GLY A 362 -0.78 -21.22 -5.26
C GLY A 362 0.03 -21.63 -6.50
N CYS A 363 0.79 -22.70 -6.36
CA CYS A 363 1.63 -23.23 -7.44
C CYS A 363 1.23 -24.68 -7.73
N LEU A 364 1.13 -25.01 -9.02
CA LEU A 364 0.87 -26.37 -9.49
C LEU A 364 2.14 -27.26 -9.44
N ASP A 365 3.33 -26.64 -9.38
CA ASP A 365 4.64 -27.29 -9.32
C ASP A 365 5.44 -26.68 -8.16
N GLU A 366 5.68 -27.47 -7.11
CA GLU A 366 6.34 -27.05 -5.87
C GLU A 366 7.82 -26.67 -6.09
N LEU A 367 8.46 -27.16 -7.17
CA LEU A 367 9.89 -26.96 -7.41
C LEU A 367 10.25 -25.59 -8.00
N ASN A 368 9.31 -24.84 -8.58
CA ASN A 368 9.55 -23.52 -9.22
C ASN A 368 8.55 -22.44 -8.76
N CYS A 369 8.05 -22.53 -7.53
CA CYS A 369 7.08 -21.58 -7.01
C CYS A 369 7.75 -20.30 -6.47
N GLN A 370 7.57 -19.18 -7.16
CA GLN A 370 7.96 -17.88 -6.63
C GLN A 370 6.84 -17.32 -5.73
N PRO A 371 7.18 -16.70 -4.58
CA PRO A 371 6.19 -16.11 -3.67
C PRO A 371 5.58 -14.79 -4.20
N TYR A 372 6.02 -14.33 -5.37
CA TYR A 372 5.54 -13.15 -6.05
C TYR A 372 5.26 -13.40 -7.54
N LEU A 373 4.51 -12.49 -8.16
CA LEU A 373 4.22 -12.40 -9.58
C LEU A 373 4.56 -10.99 -10.07
N CYS A 374 5.26 -10.89 -11.20
CA CYS A 374 5.47 -9.62 -11.88
C CYS A 374 4.38 -9.45 -12.94
N VAL A 375 3.47 -8.51 -12.71
CA VAL A 375 2.37 -8.21 -13.63
C VAL A 375 2.64 -6.89 -14.35
N PRO A 376 2.35 -6.78 -15.65
CA PRO A 376 2.48 -5.51 -16.36
C PRO A 376 1.55 -4.44 -15.75
N GLY A 377 1.98 -3.18 -15.82
CA GLY A 377 1.21 -2.03 -15.37
C GLY A 377 1.32 -0.84 -16.30
N CYS A 378 0.46 0.15 -16.08
CA CYS A 378 0.49 1.43 -16.77
C CYS A 378 1.02 2.52 -15.86
N LYS A 379 1.76 3.45 -16.42
CA LYS A 379 2.13 4.69 -15.71
C LYS A 379 0.90 5.57 -15.52
N LEU A 380 0.77 6.17 -14.33
CA LEU A 380 -0.29 7.10 -13.99
C LEU A 380 -0.03 8.50 -14.60
N GLY A 381 0.05 8.55 -15.93
CA GLY A 381 0.51 9.72 -16.70
C GLY A 381 1.87 9.47 -17.36
N GLU A 382 2.14 10.15 -18.46
CA GLU A 382 3.34 9.94 -19.29
C GLU A 382 4.67 10.25 -18.57
N ALA A 383 4.62 11.11 -17.55
CA ALA A 383 5.77 11.50 -16.73
C ALA A 383 5.80 10.82 -15.34
N SER A 384 4.77 10.04 -14.99
CA SER A 384 4.70 9.38 -13.68
C SER A 384 5.51 8.08 -13.66
N GLU A 385 6.21 7.81 -12.56
CA GLU A 385 6.81 6.49 -12.28
C GLU A 385 5.87 5.58 -11.46
N PHE A 386 4.77 6.12 -10.93
CA PHE A 386 3.75 5.33 -10.26
C PHE A 386 2.98 4.45 -11.25
N LEU A 387 2.92 3.15 -10.97
CA LEU A 387 2.28 2.14 -11.81
C LEU A 387 0.95 1.66 -11.23
N VAL A 388 0.00 1.40 -12.12
CA VAL A 388 -1.29 0.77 -11.84
C VAL A 388 -1.43 -0.53 -12.63
N GLN A 389 -2.11 -1.53 -12.06
CA GLN A 389 -2.22 -2.85 -12.68
C GLN A 389 -2.94 -2.79 -14.03
N GLN A 390 -2.53 -3.63 -14.98
CA GLN A 390 -3.29 -3.89 -16.20
C GLN A 390 -4.76 -4.22 -15.91
N ASP A 391 -5.65 -3.72 -16.76
CA ASP A 391 -7.12 -3.82 -16.67
C ASP A 391 -7.76 -3.06 -15.49
N ALA A 392 -6.97 -2.40 -14.64
CA ALA A 392 -7.50 -1.54 -13.59
C ALA A 392 -8.19 -0.31 -14.18
N ARG A 393 -9.28 0.11 -13.52
CA ARG A 393 -9.97 1.38 -13.80
C ARG A 393 -9.53 2.42 -12.79
N ILE A 394 -9.04 3.53 -13.30
CA ILE A 394 -8.32 4.52 -12.50
C ILE A 394 -8.91 5.90 -12.76
N GLN A 395 -9.22 6.60 -11.67
CA GLN A 395 -9.60 7.99 -11.64
C GLN A 395 -8.33 8.84 -11.74
N VAL A 396 -8.28 9.76 -12.69
CA VAL A 396 -7.17 10.69 -12.91
C VAL A 396 -7.68 12.13 -12.99
N PRO A 397 -6.95 13.13 -12.49
CA PRO A 397 -7.36 14.52 -12.60
C PRO A 397 -7.27 14.98 -14.06
N THR A 398 -8.18 15.86 -14.47
CA THR A 398 -8.17 16.40 -15.85
C THR A 398 -7.12 17.50 -16.01
N ARG A 399 -6.56 17.64 -17.23
CA ARG A 399 -5.41 18.52 -17.51
C ARG A 399 -5.70 20.02 -17.37
N ALA A 400 -6.92 20.45 -17.71
CA ALA A 400 -7.32 21.85 -17.71
C ALA A 400 -8.60 22.10 -16.88
N GLY A 401 -9.04 21.09 -16.11
CA GLY A 401 -10.24 21.20 -15.30
C GLY A 401 -9.97 21.85 -13.95
N PRO A 402 -10.94 22.56 -13.37
CA PRO A 402 -10.86 23.01 -11.98
C PRO A 402 -10.71 21.82 -11.01
N ALA A 403 -10.22 22.11 -9.80
CA ALA A 403 -10.06 21.11 -8.75
C ALA A 403 -11.38 20.36 -8.48
N GLY A 404 -11.34 19.03 -8.52
CA GLY A 404 -12.53 18.17 -8.39
C GLY A 404 -13.10 17.63 -9.70
N CYS A 405 -12.50 17.95 -10.84
CA CYS A 405 -12.77 17.31 -12.13
C CYS A 405 -11.85 16.11 -12.38
N PHE A 406 -12.43 14.98 -12.77
CA PHE A 406 -11.69 13.74 -13.00
C PHE A 406 -12.20 13.01 -14.24
N GLU A 407 -11.33 12.20 -14.82
CA GLU A 407 -11.65 11.19 -15.82
C GLU A 407 -11.41 9.79 -15.24
N VAL A 408 -12.16 8.80 -15.72
CA VAL A 408 -11.89 7.39 -15.44
C VAL A 408 -11.32 6.74 -16.67
N CYS A 409 -10.06 6.32 -16.58
CA CYS A 409 -9.34 5.61 -17.62
C CYS A 409 -9.19 4.12 -17.27
N SER A 410 -8.95 3.30 -18.28
CA SER A 410 -8.55 1.89 -18.14
C SER A 410 -7.06 1.72 -18.42
N CYS A 411 -6.35 0.94 -17.62
CA CYS A 411 -4.98 0.54 -17.95
C CYS A 411 -4.99 -0.53 -19.05
N GLY A 412 -4.65 -0.12 -20.27
CA GLY A 412 -4.70 -0.95 -21.45
C GLY A 412 -3.50 -1.88 -21.62
N PRO A 413 -3.56 -2.83 -22.57
CA PRO A 413 -2.45 -3.76 -22.85
C PRO A 413 -1.22 -3.08 -23.44
N SER A 414 -1.33 -1.83 -23.90
CA SER A 414 -0.20 -1.02 -24.37
C SER A 414 0.72 -0.53 -23.22
N GLY A 415 0.33 -0.73 -21.96
CA GLY A 415 0.99 -0.13 -20.80
C GLY A 415 0.69 1.35 -20.62
N ARG A 416 -0.38 1.86 -21.24
CA ARG A 416 -0.87 3.24 -21.12
C ARG A 416 -2.32 3.28 -20.65
N LEU A 417 -2.70 4.42 -20.09
CA LEU A 417 -4.10 4.72 -19.78
C LEU A 417 -4.87 4.99 -21.08
N GLU A 418 -5.98 4.29 -21.27
CA GLU A 418 -6.82 4.29 -22.47
C GLU A 418 -8.31 4.34 -22.08
N ASN A 419 -9.19 4.64 -23.04
CA ASN A 419 -10.65 4.68 -22.85
C ASN A 419 -11.09 5.58 -21.68
N CYS A 420 -10.51 6.79 -21.59
CA CYS A 420 -10.84 7.76 -20.57
C CYS A 420 -12.24 8.35 -20.78
N LEU A 421 -13.04 8.38 -19.72
CA LEU A 421 -14.39 8.94 -19.69
C LEU A 421 -14.48 10.01 -18.62
N GLU A 422 -14.96 11.20 -18.98
CA GLU A 422 -15.15 12.30 -18.03
C GLU A 422 -16.19 11.96 -16.96
N MET A 423 -15.90 12.36 -15.72
CA MET A 423 -16.86 12.34 -14.63
C MET A 423 -17.44 13.73 -14.36
N PRO A 424 -18.65 13.81 -13.79
CA PRO A 424 -19.19 15.08 -13.29
C PRO A 424 -18.20 15.73 -12.31
N CYS A 425 -17.83 16.98 -12.58
CA CYS A 425 -16.96 17.74 -11.69
C CYS A 425 -17.66 18.03 -10.35
N VAL A 426 -16.90 17.95 -9.27
CA VAL A 426 -17.37 18.23 -7.92
C VAL A 426 -16.73 19.52 -7.40
N ASP A 427 -17.53 20.41 -6.81
CA ASP A 427 -17.03 21.67 -6.25
C ASP A 427 -16.41 21.45 -4.86
N THR A 428 -15.11 21.16 -4.85
CA THR A 428 -14.33 20.89 -3.63
C THR A 428 -14.14 22.12 -2.73
N ASN A 429 -14.46 23.33 -3.21
CA ASN A 429 -14.36 24.56 -2.40
C ASN A 429 -15.56 24.76 -1.46
N LYS A 430 -16.66 24.04 -1.68
CA LYS A 430 -17.84 24.13 -0.81
C LYS A 430 -17.56 23.47 0.55
N PRO A 431 -17.60 24.24 1.65
CA PRO A 431 -17.44 23.68 2.98
C PRO A 431 -18.78 23.12 3.48
N CYS A 432 -18.70 22.13 4.37
CA CYS A 432 -19.83 21.67 5.15
C CYS A 432 -20.01 22.58 6.38
N ILE A 433 -21.26 22.90 6.74
CA ILE A 433 -21.58 23.76 7.89
C ILE A 433 -22.26 22.90 8.94
N ILE A 434 -21.59 22.68 10.09
CA ILE A 434 -22.07 21.79 11.15
C ILE A 434 -21.93 22.50 12.49
N GLY A 435 -23.06 22.71 13.19
CA GLY A 435 -23.06 23.42 14.48
C GLY A 435 -22.44 24.83 14.40
N GLY A 436 -22.53 25.49 13.25
CA GLY A 436 -21.89 26.79 13.00
C GLY A 436 -20.40 26.76 12.65
N GLN A 437 -19.74 25.60 12.71
CA GLN A 437 -18.36 25.44 12.24
C GLN A 437 -18.30 25.09 10.75
N ARG A 438 -17.36 25.69 10.04
CA ARG A 438 -17.06 25.36 8.64
C ARG A 438 -16.02 24.23 8.60
N LYS A 439 -16.33 23.14 7.91
CA LYS A 439 -15.41 22.02 7.64
C LYS A 439 -15.08 21.99 6.15
N SER A 440 -13.80 21.91 5.80
CA SER A 440 -13.35 21.80 4.41
C SER A 440 -13.61 20.40 3.84
N HIS A 441 -13.71 20.30 2.51
CA HIS A 441 -13.78 19.02 1.80
C HIS A 441 -12.66 18.06 2.24
N GLY A 442 -12.98 16.79 2.42
CA GLY A 442 -12.07 15.73 2.87
C GLY A 442 -11.84 15.70 4.38
N THR A 443 -12.40 16.63 5.16
CA THR A 443 -12.24 16.63 6.62
C THR A 443 -13.17 15.61 7.25
N SER A 444 -12.61 14.67 8.00
CA SER A 444 -13.37 13.78 8.88
C SER A 444 -13.54 14.39 10.29
N PHE A 445 -14.67 14.10 10.93
CA PHE A 445 -15.01 14.57 12.27
C PHE A 445 -16.07 13.66 12.88
N ARG A 446 -16.33 13.83 14.17
CA ARG A 446 -17.39 13.11 14.88
C ARG A 446 -18.53 14.03 15.25
N VAL A 447 -19.76 13.54 15.06
CA VAL A 447 -20.99 14.17 15.55
C VAL A 447 -21.66 13.15 16.47
N ASP A 448 -21.65 13.44 17.76
CA ASP A 448 -21.95 12.48 18.82
C ASP A 448 -21.06 11.23 18.70
N CYS A 449 -21.66 10.09 18.40
CA CYS A 449 -20.95 8.87 18.09
C CYS A 449 -20.73 8.67 16.58
N HIS A 450 -21.38 9.42 15.70
CA HIS A 450 -21.31 9.14 14.27
C HIS A 450 -19.97 9.61 13.72
N HIS A 451 -19.31 8.76 12.94
CA HIS A 451 -18.15 9.15 12.17
C HIS A 451 -18.64 9.79 10.86
N CYS A 452 -18.20 11.03 10.59
CA CYS A 452 -18.67 11.82 9.48
C CYS A 452 -17.49 12.37 8.65
N SER A 453 -17.75 12.65 7.38
CA SER A 453 -16.80 13.29 6.47
C SER A 453 -17.51 14.33 5.61
N CYS A 454 -16.82 15.45 5.37
CA CYS A 454 -17.30 16.51 4.49
C CYS A 454 -16.90 16.23 3.04
N PHE A 455 -17.87 16.10 2.14
CA PHE A 455 -17.64 15.91 0.72
C PHE A 455 -18.35 17.00 -0.07
N ALA A 456 -17.61 18.06 -0.43
CA ALA A 456 -18.05 19.10 -1.37
C ALA A 456 -19.36 19.81 -0.96
N GLY A 457 -19.50 20.06 0.34
CA GLY A 457 -20.68 20.67 0.95
C GLY A 457 -21.62 19.66 1.60
N ASP A 458 -21.56 18.39 1.20
CA ASP A 458 -22.41 17.34 1.75
C ASP A 458 -21.75 16.67 2.96
N THR A 459 -22.52 16.54 4.04
CA THR A 459 -22.09 15.84 5.25
C THR A 459 -22.55 14.40 5.18
N ILE A 460 -21.60 13.47 5.08
CA ILE A 460 -21.86 12.03 5.01
C ILE A 460 -21.43 11.41 6.33
N CYS A 461 -22.31 10.67 6.99
CA CYS A 461 -22.08 10.10 8.31
C CYS A 461 -22.44 8.61 8.35
N SER A 462 -21.77 7.86 9.23
CA SER A 462 -22.25 6.53 9.66
C SER A 462 -23.65 6.64 10.29
N THR A 463 -24.49 5.63 10.13
CA THR A 463 -25.90 5.64 10.62
C THR A 463 -26.11 4.84 11.91
N ARG A 464 -25.03 4.54 12.65
CA ARG A 464 -25.10 3.77 13.90
C ARG A 464 -25.93 4.45 14.98
N GLU A 465 -26.88 3.73 15.57
CA GLU A 465 -27.70 4.27 16.65
C GLU A 465 -26.91 4.32 17.96
N CYS A 466 -27.04 5.42 18.71
CA CYS A 466 -26.18 5.68 19.86
C CYS A 466 -26.94 6.07 21.11
N LEU A 467 -26.57 5.40 22.19
CA LEU A 467 -27.00 5.76 23.53
C LEU A 467 -26.30 7.06 23.95
N SER A 468 -27.08 8.14 24.10
CA SER A 468 -26.59 9.39 24.71
C SER A 468 -26.21 9.16 26.18
N PHE A 469 -25.32 9.99 26.74
CA PHE A 469 -25.07 9.98 28.18
C PHE A 469 -26.34 10.27 29.01
N ASP A 470 -27.29 11.01 28.43
CA ASP A 470 -28.59 11.34 29.04
C ASP A 470 -29.65 10.24 28.87
N SER A 471 -29.32 9.11 28.23
CA SER A 471 -30.26 8.00 28.04
C SER A 471 -30.62 7.35 29.37
N SER A 472 -31.93 7.20 29.62
CA SER A 472 -32.45 6.63 30.85
C SER A 472 -32.08 5.16 30.99
N ASP A 473 -32.12 4.63 32.21
CA ASP A 473 -31.90 3.19 32.44
C ASP A 473 -32.92 2.30 31.70
N GLU A 474 -34.12 2.83 31.38
CA GLU A 474 -35.10 2.13 30.54
C GLU A 474 -34.69 2.12 29.06
N ASP A 475 -34.23 3.26 28.52
CA ASP A 475 -33.72 3.34 27.14
C ASP A 475 -32.54 2.39 26.93
N ARG A 476 -31.65 2.31 27.92
CA ARG A 476 -30.50 1.38 27.93
C ARG A 476 -30.91 -0.09 27.93
N ARG A 477 -32.05 -0.43 28.54
CA ARG A 477 -32.60 -1.80 28.56
C ARG A 477 -33.33 -2.15 27.26
N GLN A 478 -33.85 -1.16 26.56
CA GLN A 478 -34.62 -1.35 25.32
C GLN A 478 -33.75 -1.26 24.06
N PHE A 479 -32.52 -0.79 24.20
CA PHE A 479 -31.54 -0.69 23.14
C PHE A 479 -31.06 -2.08 22.70
N THR A 480 -31.47 -2.47 21.50
CA THR A 480 -31.10 -3.76 20.90
C THR A 480 -29.72 -3.73 20.25
N GLY A 481 -29.16 -2.53 20.06
CA GLY A 481 -27.92 -2.33 19.31
C GLY A 481 -28.05 -2.60 17.80
N LEU A 482 -29.29 -2.80 17.30
CA LEU A 482 -29.61 -2.88 15.88
C LEU A 482 -30.21 -1.56 15.39
N PRO A 483 -30.08 -1.23 14.09
CA PRO A 483 -30.62 0.01 13.54
C PRO A 483 -32.13 0.18 13.79
N CYS A 484 -32.55 1.40 14.14
CA CYS A 484 -33.91 1.78 14.50
C CYS A 484 -34.46 1.00 15.72
N ASN A 485 -33.58 0.56 16.63
CA ASN A 485 -33.85 -0.36 17.75
C ASN A 485 -34.71 -1.57 17.36
N CYS A 486 -34.49 -2.10 16.16
CA CYS A 486 -35.22 -3.28 15.70
C CYS A 486 -34.95 -4.50 16.62
N PRO A 487 -35.93 -5.39 16.83
CA PRO A 487 -35.72 -6.62 17.58
C PRO A 487 -34.61 -7.49 16.96
N ASP A 488 -33.86 -8.19 17.80
CA ASP A 488 -32.73 -9.05 17.43
C ASP A 488 -33.12 -10.45 16.93
N ARG A 489 -34.43 -10.67 16.70
CA ARG A 489 -34.94 -11.91 16.13
C ARG A 489 -34.50 -12.07 14.67
N PHE A 490 -33.75 -13.11 14.39
CA PHE A 490 -33.26 -13.44 13.05
C PHE A 490 -34.37 -14.06 12.17
N VAL A 491 -35.02 -13.22 11.37
CA VAL A 491 -36.00 -13.62 10.34
C VAL A 491 -35.59 -12.94 9.03
N PRO A 492 -34.59 -13.50 8.32
CA PRO A 492 -33.86 -12.76 7.32
C PRO A 492 -34.71 -12.40 6.10
N VAL A 493 -34.31 -11.32 5.44
CA VAL A 493 -34.84 -10.91 4.14
C VAL A 493 -33.69 -10.61 3.17
N CYS A 494 -33.87 -11.00 1.91
CA CYS A 494 -32.96 -10.68 0.82
C CYS A 494 -33.44 -9.42 0.11
N ALA A 495 -32.64 -8.36 0.14
CA ALA A 495 -32.96 -7.09 -0.51
C ALA A 495 -32.46 -7.02 -1.96
N SER A 496 -32.98 -6.05 -2.72
CA SER A 496 -32.70 -5.82 -4.15
C SER A 496 -31.24 -5.49 -4.45
N ASN A 497 -30.46 -5.05 -3.45
CA ASN A 497 -29.01 -4.86 -3.57
C ASN A 497 -28.19 -6.15 -3.39
N GLY A 498 -28.86 -7.30 -3.24
CA GLY A 498 -28.23 -8.61 -3.05
C GLY A 498 -27.68 -8.87 -1.65
N ARG A 499 -28.03 -8.05 -0.66
CA ARG A 499 -27.66 -8.24 0.75
C ARG A 499 -28.81 -8.88 1.53
N THR A 500 -28.47 -9.86 2.38
CA THR A 500 -29.36 -10.32 3.44
C THR A 500 -29.34 -9.36 4.63
N TYR A 501 -30.53 -8.95 5.07
CA TYR A 501 -30.75 -8.25 6.33
C TYR A 501 -31.34 -9.22 7.36
N PRO A 502 -31.03 -9.06 8.66
CA PRO A 502 -31.47 -9.99 9.71
C PRO A 502 -32.99 -9.97 9.94
N SER A 503 -33.67 -8.89 9.56
CA SER A 503 -35.13 -8.79 9.62
C SER A 503 -35.69 -7.77 8.64
N ALA A 504 -36.99 -7.90 8.32
CA ALA A 504 -37.74 -6.89 7.56
C ALA A 504 -37.81 -5.52 8.26
N CYS A 505 -37.63 -5.46 9.59
CA CYS A 505 -37.52 -4.20 10.33
C CYS A 505 -36.23 -3.47 9.94
N VAL A 506 -35.10 -4.19 9.99
CA VAL A 506 -33.79 -3.62 9.66
C VAL A 506 -33.72 -3.23 8.19
N ALA A 507 -34.26 -4.04 7.27
CA ALA A 507 -34.32 -3.67 5.84
C ALA A 507 -35.08 -2.35 5.61
N ARG A 508 -36.24 -2.16 6.27
CA ARG A 508 -37.01 -0.90 6.20
C ARG A 508 -36.28 0.27 6.83
N CYS A 509 -35.62 0.06 7.97
CA CYS A 509 -34.77 1.07 8.60
C CYS A 509 -33.66 1.56 7.64
N MET A 510 -33.14 0.64 6.83
CA MET A 510 -32.11 0.89 5.83
C MET A 510 -32.63 1.47 4.51
N GLY A 511 -33.91 1.82 4.44
CA GLY A 511 -34.52 2.54 3.32
C GLY A 511 -35.20 1.66 2.28
N PHE A 512 -35.23 0.33 2.45
CA PHE A 512 -35.90 -0.57 1.50
C PHE A 512 -37.41 -0.63 1.75
N LYS A 513 -38.17 -0.61 0.67
CA LYS A 513 -39.64 -0.82 0.67
C LYS A 513 -39.96 -2.31 0.59
N ASP A 514 -41.19 -2.69 0.96
CA ASP A 514 -41.61 -4.10 1.03
C ASP A 514 -41.51 -4.86 -0.30
N PHE A 515 -41.54 -4.18 -1.45
CA PHE A 515 -41.36 -4.80 -2.77
C PHE A 515 -39.88 -4.92 -3.19
N GLU A 516 -38.98 -4.28 -2.45
CA GLU A 516 -37.53 -4.28 -2.72
C GLU A 516 -36.79 -5.35 -1.91
N PHE A 517 -37.50 -6.19 -1.15
CA PHE A 517 -36.94 -7.36 -0.48
C PHE A 517 -37.92 -8.53 -0.43
N ALA A 518 -37.40 -9.73 -0.23
CA ALA A 518 -38.17 -10.97 -0.05
C ALA A 518 -37.69 -11.74 1.18
N PHE A 519 -38.56 -12.52 1.83
CA PHE A 519 -38.18 -13.35 2.97
C PHE A 519 -37.19 -14.46 2.59
N GLY A 520 -36.22 -14.70 3.48
CA GLY A 520 -35.15 -15.67 3.31
C GLY A 520 -33.78 -15.02 3.08
N LEU A 521 -32.73 -15.85 3.09
CA LEU A 521 -31.36 -15.47 2.77
C LEU A 521 -31.20 -15.31 1.25
N CYS A 522 -30.35 -14.38 0.79
CA CYS A 522 -30.06 -14.21 -0.62
C CYS A 522 -29.44 -15.47 -1.26
N ARG A 523 -28.51 -16.16 -0.56
CA ARG A 523 -27.88 -17.38 -1.09
C ARG A 523 -28.82 -18.58 -1.23
N LEU A 524 -29.96 -18.59 -0.54
CA LEU A 524 -30.95 -19.68 -0.63
C LEU A 524 -31.87 -19.54 -1.85
N SER A 525 -32.02 -18.31 -2.37
CA SER A 525 -32.80 -18.06 -3.57
C SER A 525 -31.98 -18.47 -4.80
N ASN A 526 -32.50 -19.39 -5.62
CA ASN A 526 -31.82 -19.78 -6.86
C ASN A 526 -32.12 -18.75 -7.97
N PRO A 527 -31.16 -17.88 -8.36
CA PRO A 527 -31.40 -16.84 -9.35
C PRO A 527 -31.61 -17.40 -10.76
N CYS A 528 -31.27 -18.68 -10.99
CA CYS A 528 -31.40 -19.36 -12.26
C CYS A 528 -32.70 -20.17 -12.40
N ALA A 529 -33.55 -20.23 -11.37
CA ALA A 529 -34.78 -21.03 -11.38
C ALA A 529 -35.75 -20.63 -12.51
N ASN A 530 -35.87 -19.33 -12.78
CA ASN A 530 -36.77 -18.78 -13.80
C ASN A 530 -36.17 -18.71 -15.20
N LYS A 531 -35.02 -19.38 -15.45
CA LYS A 531 -34.30 -19.38 -16.74
C LYS A 531 -34.11 -17.96 -17.31
N PRO A 532 -33.41 -17.07 -16.60
CA PRO A 532 -33.27 -15.66 -17.00
C PRO A 532 -32.41 -15.45 -18.25
N CYS A 533 -31.63 -16.45 -18.67
CA CYS A 533 -30.73 -16.37 -19.81
C CYS A 533 -31.36 -16.85 -21.12
N GLU A 534 -30.82 -16.41 -22.26
CA GLU A 534 -31.25 -16.84 -23.58
C GLU A 534 -31.07 -18.36 -23.81
N ARG A 535 -31.76 -18.96 -24.80
CA ARG A 535 -31.77 -20.43 -25.04
C ARG A 535 -30.38 -21.03 -25.34
N ASN A 536 -29.45 -20.22 -25.84
CA ASN A 536 -28.07 -20.55 -26.16
C ASN A 536 -27.09 -20.20 -25.02
N GLN A 537 -27.58 -19.74 -23.88
CA GLN A 537 -26.81 -19.36 -22.70
C GLN A 537 -27.18 -20.26 -21.51
N ARG A 538 -26.21 -20.50 -20.64
CA ARG A 538 -26.39 -21.16 -19.35
C ARG A 538 -26.35 -20.11 -18.25
N CYS A 539 -27.31 -20.19 -17.34
CA CYS A 539 -27.33 -19.37 -16.14
C CYS A 539 -26.43 -19.97 -15.06
N ILE A 540 -25.62 -19.12 -14.43
CA ILE A 540 -24.75 -19.46 -13.29
C ILE A 540 -25.11 -18.55 -12.13
N PRO A 541 -25.43 -19.08 -10.93
CA PRO A 541 -25.56 -18.24 -9.74
C PRO A 541 -24.27 -17.47 -9.48
N LYS A 542 -24.39 -16.17 -9.21
CA LYS A 542 -23.27 -15.27 -8.90
C LYS A 542 -23.74 -14.22 -7.91
N TYR A 543 -23.89 -14.67 -6.67
CA TYR A 543 -24.33 -13.85 -5.55
C TYR A 543 -23.38 -12.69 -5.32
N ARG A 544 -23.91 -11.48 -5.16
CA ARG A 544 -23.12 -10.26 -5.01
C ARG A 544 -23.90 -9.21 -4.24
N VAL A 545 -23.18 -8.42 -3.45
CA VAL A 545 -23.72 -7.22 -2.80
C VAL A 545 -23.30 -6.00 -3.59
N CYS A 546 -24.27 -5.27 -4.14
CA CYS A 546 -24.02 -4.04 -4.90
C CYS A 546 -23.99 -2.82 -3.99
N LEU A 547 -23.03 -1.94 -4.23
CA LEU A 547 -22.84 -0.65 -3.54
C LEU A 547 -23.51 0.51 -4.30
N SER A 548 -23.86 0.30 -5.57
CA SER A 548 -24.61 1.25 -6.40
C SER A 548 -26.04 0.77 -6.61
N ASP A 549 -27.00 1.70 -6.63
CA ASP A 549 -28.42 1.46 -6.94
C ASP A 549 -28.84 2.00 -8.32
N SER A 550 -27.90 2.50 -9.13
CA SER A 550 -28.15 2.99 -10.49
C SER A 550 -28.44 1.90 -11.53
N SER A 551 -28.25 0.63 -11.20
CA SER A 551 -28.54 -0.51 -12.06
C SER A 551 -28.92 -1.74 -11.25
N ASP A 552 -29.58 -2.70 -11.91
CA ASP A 552 -30.03 -3.94 -11.28
C ASP A 552 -28.85 -4.74 -10.71
N CYS A 553 -28.97 -5.17 -9.46
CA CYS A 553 -27.96 -6.01 -8.81
C CYS A 553 -28.13 -7.48 -9.23
N VAL A 554 -27.76 -7.80 -10.47
CA VAL A 554 -27.95 -9.12 -11.07
C VAL A 554 -27.19 -10.20 -10.30
N GLN A 555 -27.93 -11.15 -9.69
CA GLN A 555 -27.39 -12.25 -8.86
C GLN A 555 -26.97 -13.49 -9.67
N HIS A 556 -26.88 -13.39 -11.00
CA HIS A 556 -26.47 -14.47 -11.88
C HIS A 556 -25.59 -13.95 -13.01
N GLU A 557 -25.00 -14.88 -13.75
CA GLU A 557 -24.26 -14.61 -14.97
C GLU A 557 -24.76 -15.54 -16.08
N CYS A 558 -25.04 -14.97 -17.25
CA CYS A 558 -25.42 -15.71 -18.43
C CYS A 558 -24.20 -15.95 -19.30
N VAL A 559 -23.77 -17.21 -19.39
CA VAL A 559 -22.58 -17.61 -20.16
C VAL A 559 -23.04 -18.36 -21.40
N GLY A 560 -22.57 -17.95 -22.58
CA GLY A 560 -22.89 -18.64 -23.84
C GLY A 560 -22.45 -20.10 -23.84
N ARG A 561 -23.13 -20.97 -24.61
CA ARG A 561 -22.62 -22.32 -24.91
C ARG A 561 -21.19 -22.19 -25.47
N PRO A 562 -20.19 -22.91 -24.93
CA PRO A 562 -18.81 -22.62 -25.28
C PRO A 562 -18.52 -22.94 -26.76
N THR A 563 -17.93 -21.98 -27.48
CA THR A 563 -16.70 -22.25 -28.26
C THR A 563 -15.66 -22.89 -27.31
N PRO A 564 -14.62 -23.63 -27.77
CA PRO A 564 -13.66 -24.26 -26.87
C PRO A 564 -13.26 -23.31 -25.73
N CYS A 565 -13.45 -23.72 -24.46
CA CYS A 565 -13.23 -22.86 -23.28
C CYS A 565 -11.88 -22.17 -23.44
N ASP A 566 -11.88 -20.85 -23.32
CA ASP A 566 -10.66 -20.07 -23.51
C ASP A 566 -9.58 -20.59 -22.54
N LYS A 567 -8.41 -20.92 -23.09
CA LYS A 567 -7.27 -21.41 -22.31
C LYS A 567 -6.63 -20.29 -21.49
N SER A 568 -7.04 -19.04 -21.71
CA SER A 568 -6.53 -17.85 -21.01
C SER A 568 -7.07 -17.69 -19.58
N SER A 569 -8.27 -18.21 -19.27
CA SER A 569 -8.88 -18.09 -17.93
C SER A 569 -8.50 -19.28 -17.04
N VAL A 570 -7.46 -19.10 -16.22
CA VAL A 570 -6.90 -20.14 -15.34
C VAL A 570 -7.30 -19.91 -13.87
N GLU A 571 -8.56 -19.52 -13.61
CA GLU A 571 -9.07 -19.46 -12.24
C GLU A 571 -9.68 -20.82 -11.88
N PRO A 572 -8.99 -21.66 -11.09
CA PRO A 572 -9.45 -23.01 -10.78
C PRO A 572 -10.78 -22.97 -10.01
N ALA A 573 -11.58 -24.01 -10.16
CA ALA A 573 -12.86 -24.16 -9.49
C ALA A 573 -12.97 -25.54 -8.87
N CYS A 574 -13.38 -25.61 -7.60
CA CYS A 574 -13.66 -26.86 -6.91
C CYS A 574 -15.14 -27.23 -7.11
N ASP A 575 -15.40 -28.47 -7.55
CA ASP A 575 -16.77 -28.99 -7.59
C ASP A 575 -17.20 -29.62 -6.26
N THR A 576 -18.49 -29.94 -6.15
CA THR A 576 -19.08 -30.56 -4.96
C THR A 576 -18.60 -31.99 -4.67
N ASP A 577 -17.94 -32.63 -5.64
CA ASP A 577 -17.35 -33.97 -5.48
C ASP A 577 -15.86 -33.88 -5.04
N GLY A 578 -15.34 -32.67 -4.85
CA GLY A 578 -13.95 -32.42 -4.46
C GLY A 578 -12.95 -32.55 -5.61
N LEU A 579 -13.41 -32.43 -6.86
CA LEU A 579 -12.55 -32.42 -8.05
C LEU A 579 -12.28 -30.98 -8.50
N VAL A 580 -10.99 -30.68 -8.73
CA VAL A 580 -10.54 -29.38 -9.24
C VAL A 580 -10.70 -29.33 -10.76
N HIS A 581 -11.29 -28.25 -11.24
CA HIS A 581 -11.41 -27.92 -12.66
C HIS A 581 -10.59 -26.67 -12.99
N PRO A 582 -9.95 -26.58 -14.17
CA PRO A 582 -9.12 -25.41 -14.53
C PRO A 582 -9.87 -24.08 -14.59
N SER A 583 -11.17 -24.12 -14.86
CA SER A 583 -12.07 -22.97 -14.79
C SER A 583 -13.51 -23.43 -14.59
N VAL A 584 -14.39 -22.49 -14.24
CA VAL A 584 -15.84 -22.70 -14.21
C VAL A 584 -16.38 -23.18 -15.57
N CYS A 585 -15.77 -22.76 -16.68
CA CYS A 585 -16.19 -23.22 -18.01
C CYS A 585 -15.99 -24.74 -18.18
N GLN A 586 -14.81 -25.27 -17.80
CA GLN A 586 -14.58 -26.73 -17.91
C GLN A 586 -15.39 -27.51 -16.88
N LEU A 587 -15.56 -27.00 -15.66
CA LEU A 587 -16.45 -27.58 -14.65
C LEU A 587 -17.86 -27.79 -15.22
N GLN A 588 -18.34 -26.79 -15.95
CA GLN A 588 -19.66 -26.83 -16.58
C GLN A 588 -19.76 -27.77 -17.75
N GLN A 589 -18.73 -27.83 -18.61
CA GLN A 589 -18.65 -28.81 -19.70
C GLN A 589 -18.66 -30.24 -19.16
N ALA A 590 -18.05 -30.47 -17.99
CA ALA A 590 -18.09 -31.75 -17.29
C ALA A 590 -19.43 -32.05 -16.60
N GLY A 591 -20.42 -31.15 -16.67
CA GLY A 591 -21.73 -31.33 -16.03
C GLY A 591 -21.69 -31.30 -14.51
N LYS A 592 -20.61 -30.77 -13.91
CA LYS A 592 -20.41 -30.69 -12.46
C LYS A 592 -21.03 -29.44 -11.88
N THR A 593 -21.19 -29.43 -10.56
CA THR A 593 -21.72 -28.32 -9.76
C THR A 593 -20.60 -27.64 -8.98
N LEU A 594 -20.52 -26.32 -9.09
CA LEU A 594 -19.52 -25.52 -8.38
C LEU A 594 -19.75 -25.62 -6.87
N ALA A 595 -18.73 -26.00 -6.11
CA ALA A 595 -18.72 -25.86 -4.66
C ALA A 595 -18.18 -24.48 -4.28
N TYR A 596 -17.02 -24.11 -4.81
CA TYR A 596 -16.39 -22.80 -4.58
C TYR A 596 -15.29 -22.52 -5.61
N MET A 597 -14.92 -21.24 -5.75
CA MET A 597 -13.78 -20.83 -6.58
C MET A 597 -12.46 -21.15 -5.86
N GLY A 598 -11.48 -21.67 -6.59
CA GLY A 598 -10.17 -22.06 -6.08
C GLY A 598 -9.89 -23.57 -6.15
N HIS A 599 -8.74 -23.96 -5.62
CA HIS A 599 -8.35 -25.37 -5.47
C HIS A 599 -9.13 -26.03 -4.34
N CYS A 600 -9.46 -27.32 -4.51
CA CYS A 600 -10.15 -28.08 -3.48
C CYS A 600 -9.26 -28.28 -2.24
N GLN A 601 -9.77 -27.89 -1.08
CA GLN A 601 -9.12 -28.09 0.22
C GLN A 601 -9.66 -29.35 0.90
N ASP A 602 -8.77 -30.11 1.52
CA ASP A 602 -9.13 -31.36 2.19
C ASP A 602 -10.12 -31.15 3.35
N ALA A 603 -9.96 -30.04 4.08
CA ALA A 603 -10.87 -29.63 5.15
C ALA A 603 -12.32 -29.39 4.68
N CYS A 604 -12.53 -29.15 3.38
CA CYS A 604 -13.83 -28.78 2.81
C CYS A 604 -14.43 -29.87 1.90
N ARG A 605 -13.86 -31.09 1.90
CA ARG A 605 -14.44 -32.23 1.15
C ARG A 605 -15.79 -32.67 1.70
N LYS A 606 -16.00 -32.52 3.01
CA LYS A 606 -17.28 -32.81 3.66
C LYS A 606 -18.03 -31.50 3.88
N PRO A 607 -19.28 -31.36 3.39
CA PRO A 607 -20.09 -30.18 3.66
C PRO A 607 -20.31 -30.01 5.16
N GLN A 608 -19.91 -28.86 5.69
CA GLN A 608 -20.18 -28.43 7.05
C GLN A 608 -20.62 -26.96 6.96
N GLN A 609 -21.92 -26.72 7.17
CA GLN A 609 -22.47 -25.39 7.03
C GLN A 609 -21.84 -24.44 8.05
N VAL A 610 -21.64 -23.19 7.63
CA VAL A 610 -21.13 -22.12 8.47
C VAL A 610 -21.88 -20.83 8.21
N CYS A 611 -21.99 -20.00 9.24
CA CYS A 611 -22.51 -18.64 9.11
C CYS A 611 -21.35 -17.68 8.85
N GLY A 612 -21.42 -16.92 7.76
CA GLY A 612 -20.46 -15.85 7.49
C GLY A 612 -20.78 -14.58 8.29
N HIS A 613 -19.78 -13.75 8.54
CA HIS A 613 -19.97 -12.43 9.19
C HIS A 613 -20.89 -11.50 8.38
N ASN A 614 -21.14 -11.80 7.10
CA ASN A 614 -22.10 -11.09 6.26
C ASN A 614 -23.57 -11.48 6.51
N GLY A 615 -23.84 -12.49 7.35
CA GLY A 615 -25.17 -13.02 7.65
C GLY A 615 -25.68 -14.07 6.65
N GLU A 616 -24.81 -14.60 5.79
CA GLU A 616 -25.15 -15.66 4.81
C GLU A 616 -24.68 -17.04 5.30
N THR A 617 -25.47 -18.08 4.96
CA THR A 617 -25.09 -19.47 5.21
C THR A 617 -24.32 -20.04 4.04
N TYR A 618 -23.11 -20.54 4.31
CA TYR A 618 -22.23 -21.19 3.35
C TYR A 618 -22.23 -22.70 3.55
N SER A 619 -21.93 -23.43 2.48
CA SER A 619 -21.87 -24.90 2.51
C SER A 619 -20.64 -25.44 3.26
N THR A 620 -19.54 -24.68 3.21
CA THR A 620 -18.25 -24.96 3.86
C THR A 620 -17.52 -23.67 4.20
N VAL A 621 -16.48 -23.73 5.03
CA VAL A 621 -15.57 -22.61 5.30
C VAL A 621 -14.88 -22.12 4.01
N CYS A 622 -14.52 -23.03 3.10
CA CYS A 622 -13.87 -22.68 1.84
C CYS A 622 -14.79 -21.90 0.89
N ASP A 623 -16.08 -22.23 0.88
CA ASP A 623 -17.11 -21.48 0.15
C ASP A 623 -17.17 -20.03 0.65
N ALA A 624 -17.22 -19.82 1.98
CA ALA A 624 -17.17 -18.48 2.58
C ALA A 624 -15.89 -17.71 2.22
N TYR A 625 -14.71 -18.34 2.35
CA TYR A 625 -13.43 -17.71 2.04
C TYR A 625 -13.26 -17.40 0.55
N SER A 626 -13.81 -18.23 -0.35
CA SER A 626 -13.79 -17.96 -1.78
C SER A 626 -14.53 -16.67 -2.15
N ASP A 627 -15.59 -16.36 -1.39
CA ASP A 627 -16.35 -15.10 -1.49
C ASP A 627 -15.76 -13.96 -0.65
N ARG A 628 -14.59 -14.16 -0.04
CA ARG A 628 -13.91 -13.18 0.84
C ARG A 628 -14.71 -12.82 2.08
N VAL A 629 -15.41 -13.80 2.65
CA VAL A 629 -16.19 -13.64 3.88
C VAL A 629 -15.59 -14.48 4.99
N ALA A 630 -15.25 -13.85 6.12
CA ALA A 630 -14.80 -14.56 7.32
C ALA A 630 -15.98 -15.29 7.99
N VAL A 631 -15.72 -16.41 8.66
CA VAL A 631 -16.73 -17.23 9.35
C VAL A 631 -17.00 -16.70 10.75
N ASP A 632 -18.27 -16.50 11.09
CA ASP A 632 -18.75 -16.07 12.41
C ASP A 632 -18.87 -17.30 13.34
N TYR A 633 -19.71 -18.27 12.98
CA TYR A 633 -19.91 -19.51 13.76
C TYR A 633 -20.26 -20.71 12.89
N GLU A 634 -20.16 -21.90 13.47
CA GLU A 634 -20.53 -23.16 12.83
C GLU A 634 -22.06 -23.36 12.76
N GLY A 635 -22.54 -23.95 11.67
CA GLY A 635 -23.96 -24.15 11.40
C GLY A 635 -24.58 -23.06 10.54
N PRO A 636 -25.88 -23.15 10.22
CA PRO A 636 -26.58 -22.13 9.46
C PRO A 636 -26.77 -20.85 10.28
N CYS A 637 -26.87 -19.70 9.60
CA CYS A 637 -27.14 -18.43 10.27
C CYS A 637 -28.53 -18.42 10.91
N HIS A 638 -28.58 -18.12 12.20
CA HIS A 638 -29.83 -18.06 12.98
C HIS A 638 -29.82 -17.03 14.11
N ALA A 639 -28.74 -16.26 14.25
CA ALA A 639 -28.61 -15.15 15.20
C ALA A 639 -27.82 -14.00 14.54
N VAL A 640 -28.01 -12.78 15.06
CA VAL A 640 -27.29 -11.57 14.67
C VAL A 640 -26.80 -10.86 15.92
N GLY A 641 -25.60 -10.31 15.87
CA GLY A 641 -25.01 -9.52 16.95
C GLY A 641 -25.42 -8.05 16.93
N ALA A 642 -25.05 -7.33 17.97
CA ALA A 642 -25.19 -5.88 18.01
C ALA A 642 -24.18 -5.18 17.08
N VAL A 643 -24.50 -3.97 16.65
CA VAL A 643 -23.60 -3.07 15.91
C VAL A 643 -22.79 -2.19 16.86
N SER A 644 -23.30 -2.00 18.08
CA SER A 644 -22.72 -1.18 19.13
C SER A 644 -22.08 -2.02 20.24
N ASP A 645 -21.06 -1.46 20.90
CA ASP A 645 -20.25 -2.13 21.93
C ASP A 645 -21.04 -2.41 23.24
N VAL A 646 -22.35 -2.12 23.31
CA VAL A 646 -23.18 -2.22 24.52
C VAL A 646 -24.52 -2.87 24.19
N ALA A 647 -24.58 -4.20 24.26
CA ALA A 647 -25.83 -4.97 24.27
C ALA A 647 -25.66 -6.21 25.17
N PRO A 648 -26.16 -6.18 26.42
CA PRO A 648 -25.90 -7.23 27.40
C PRO A 648 -26.68 -8.54 27.12
N ASP A 649 -27.82 -8.48 26.43
CA ASP A 649 -28.69 -9.63 26.15
C ASP A 649 -29.00 -9.74 24.65
N SER A 650 -28.03 -10.22 23.86
CA SER A 650 -28.24 -10.47 22.43
C SER A 650 -28.59 -11.94 22.14
N ALA A 651 -29.29 -12.17 21.03
CA ALA A 651 -29.53 -13.49 20.43
C ALA A 651 -28.25 -14.35 20.27
N CYS A 652 -27.06 -13.72 20.28
CA CYS A 652 -25.76 -14.39 20.22
C CYS A 652 -25.39 -15.17 21.49
N SER A 653 -26.08 -14.97 22.62
CA SER A 653 -25.83 -15.74 23.86
C SER A 653 -25.98 -17.26 23.69
N LEU A 654 -26.76 -17.71 22.70
CA LEU A 654 -26.96 -19.12 22.36
C LEU A 654 -25.92 -19.65 21.35
N ILE A 655 -25.12 -18.77 20.74
CA ILE A 655 -24.12 -19.13 19.75
C ILE A 655 -22.86 -19.65 20.44
N ARG A 656 -22.35 -20.77 19.94
CA ARG A 656 -21.05 -21.31 20.35
C ARG A 656 -19.99 -20.81 19.38
N CYS A 657 -19.18 -19.86 19.83
CA CYS A 657 -18.14 -19.30 19.00
C CYS A 657 -16.97 -20.26 18.78
N PRO A 658 -16.35 -20.23 17.58
CA PRO A 658 -15.14 -20.98 17.32
C PRO A 658 -14.02 -20.50 18.26
N PRO A 659 -13.07 -21.38 18.64
CA PRO A 659 -11.93 -20.98 19.44
C PRO A 659 -11.11 -19.93 18.68
N LEU A 660 -10.54 -18.96 19.42
CA LEU A 660 -9.63 -17.98 18.84
C LEU A 660 -8.40 -18.69 18.27
N SER A 661 -7.95 -18.22 17.11
CA SER A 661 -6.84 -18.82 16.35
C SER A 661 -5.50 -18.81 17.10
N THR A 662 -5.30 -17.87 18.04
CA THR A 662 -4.07 -17.73 18.83
C THR A 662 -4.39 -17.47 20.32
N PRO A 663 -3.82 -18.26 21.26
CA PRO A 663 -3.97 -18.00 22.69
C PRO A 663 -3.44 -16.62 23.10
N GLY A 664 -4.16 -15.89 23.96
CA GLY A 664 -3.75 -14.57 24.46
C GLY A 664 -4.00 -13.41 23.49
N CYS A 665 -4.60 -13.67 22.33
CA CYS A 665 -5.14 -12.65 21.45
C CYS A 665 -6.35 -11.97 22.11
N ARG A 666 -6.32 -10.64 22.18
CA ARG A 666 -7.48 -9.79 22.46
C ARG A 666 -8.17 -9.52 21.12
N PRO A 667 -9.33 -10.15 20.87
CA PRO A 667 -9.94 -10.13 19.56
C PRO A 667 -10.80 -8.87 19.35
N VAL A 668 -11.28 -8.70 18.12
CA VAL A 668 -12.30 -7.73 17.76
C VAL A 668 -13.59 -8.46 17.37
N THR A 669 -14.75 -7.89 17.70
CA THR A 669 -16.05 -8.43 17.25
C THR A 669 -16.58 -7.55 16.12
N PRO A 670 -16.73 -8.07 14.88
CA PRO A 670 -17.24 -7.27 13.78
C PRO A 670 -18.71 -6.85 13.98
N PRO A 671 -19.14 -5.66 13.50
CA PRO A 671 -20.51 -5.20 13.67
C PRO A 671 -21.54 -6.17 13.09
N GLY A 672 -22.53 -6.55 13.90
CA GLY A 672 -23.57 -7.50 13.52
C GLY A 672 -23.19 -8.97 13.63
N ALA A 673 -21.94 -9.29 14.01
CA ALA A 673 -21.48 -10.66 14.22
C ALA A 673 -21.62 -11.10 15.67
N CYS A 674 -21.74 -12.41 15.89
CA CYS A 674 -21.84 -12.96 17.23
C CYS A 674 -20.48 -13.26 17.86
N CYS A 675 -19.49 -13.62 17.04
CA CYS A 675 -18.24 -14.17 17.50
C CYS A 675 -17.05 -13.24 17.26
N PRO A 676 -16.12 -13.18 18.23
CA PRO A 676 -14.91 -12.39 18.10
C PRO A 676 -13.87 -13.09 17.21
N ILE A 677 -13.04 -12.31 16.52
CA ILE A 677 -11.97 -12.79 15.63
C ILE A 677 -10.64 -12.09 15.91
N CYS A 678 -9.53 -12.83 15.78
CA CYS A 678 -8.17 -12.27 15.81
C CYS A 678 -7.80 -11.69 14.44
N ALA A 679 -8.24 -10.45 14.22
CA ALA A 679 -8.00 -9.71 12.98
C ALA A 679 -7.90 -8.21 13.26
N SER A 680 -7.51 -7.46 12.24
CA SER A 680 -7.70 -6.00 12.23
C SER A 680 -8.88 -5.64 11.36
N MET A 681 -9.76 -4.80 11.90
CA MET A 681 -11.02 -4.40 11.28
C MET A 681 -10.99 -2.93 10.91
N LEU A 682 -11.27 -2.63 9.64
CA LEU A 682 -11.52 -1.31 9.11
C LEU A 682 -13.02 -1.11 8.91
N GLN A 683 -13.56 -0.03 9.45
CA GLN A 683 -14.93 0.44 9.21
C GLN A 683 -14.86 1.65 8.29
N ILE A 684 -15.19 1.44 7.02
CA ILE A 684 -14.96 2.41 5.96
C ILE A 684 -16.27 3.13 5.62
N LEU A 685 -16.26 4.45 5.78
CA LEU A 685 -17.29 5.35 5.30
C LEU A 685 -17.06 5.65 3.81
N TRP A 686 -18.10 5.57 3.01
CA TRP A 686 -18.01 5.67 1.55
C TRP A 686 -19.14 6.51 0.95
N ASN A 687 -18.90 7.08 -0.23
CA ASN A 687 -19.85 7.93 -0.94
C ASN A 687 -20.70 7.10 -1.94
N LYS A 688 -21.99 6.94 -1.62
CA LYS A 688 -22.94 6.20 -2.48
C LYS A 688 -23.18 6.86 -3.83
N GLU A 689 -23.27 8.18 -3.91
CA GLU A 689 -23.48 8.90 -5.16
C GLU A 689 -22.28 8.74 -6.11
N GLN A 690 -21.08 8.73 -5.55
CA GLN A 690 -19.87 8.47 -6.32
C GLN A 690 -19.82 7.02 -6.84
N MET A 691 -20.24 6.03 -6.05
CA MET A 691 -20.41 4.64 -6.52
C MET A 691 -21.43 4.52 -7.67
N ASN A 692 -22.54 5.28 -7.60
CA ASN A 692 -23.53 5.35 -8.68
C ASN A 692 -22.93 5.96 -9.95
N THR A 693 -22.07 6.97 -9.81
CA THR A 693 -21.35 7.57 -10.93
C THR A 693 -20.41 6.55 -11.57
N PHE A 694 -19.65 5.80 -10.77
CA PHE A 694 -18.79 4.73 -11.27
C PHE A 694 -19.55 3.63 -11.99
N SER A 695 -20.73 3.26 -11.49
CA SER A 695 -21.57 2.27 -12.16
C SER A 695 -22.00 2.73 -13.55
N LYS A 696 -22.40 4.00 -13.70
CA LYS A 696 -22.75 4.59 -15.01
C LYS A 696 -21.57 4.55 -15.98
N VAL A 697 -20.38 4.94 -15.51
CA VAL A 697 -19.13 4.95 -16.30
C VAL A 697 -18.62 3.53 -16.63
N ARG A 698 -18.96 2.53 -15.80
CA ARG A 698 -18.67 1.10 -16.02
C ARG A 698 -19.79 0.43 -16.82
N THR A 699 -20.29 1.09 -17.86
CA THR A 699 -21.36 0.56 -18.75
C THR A 699 -22.57 0.02 -17.99
N ASN A 700 -23.03 0.78 -16.98
CA ASN A 700 -24.12 0.43 -16.06
C ASN A 700 -23.91 -0.88 -15.27
N ARG A 701 -22.67 -1.37 -15.14
CA ARG A 701 -22.36 -2.49 -14.24
C ARG A 701 -22.24 -1.97 -12.81
N PRO A 702 -22.93 -2.57 -11.83
CA PRO A 702 -22.85 -2.11 -10.45
C PRO A 702 -21.45 -2.37 -9.87
N VAL A 703 -21.03 -1.49 -8.96
CA VAL A 703 -19.84 -1.73 -8.13
C VAL A 703 -20.25 -2.64 -6.98
N THR A 704 -19.47 -3.70 -6.73
CA THR A 704 -19.78 -4.69 -5.69
C THR A 704 -18.80 -4.63 -4.52
N VAL A 705 -19.21 -5.17 -3.36
CA VAL A 705 -18.30 -5.40 -2.23
C VAL A 705 -17.10 -6.25 -2.66
N TYR A 706 -17.30 -7.27 -3.49
CA TYR A 706 -16.22 -8.11 -3.99
C TYR A 706 -15.21 -7.33 -4.86
N ASP A 707 -15.67 -6.44 -5.74
CA ASP A 707 -14.77 -5.58 -6.54
C ASP A 707 -13.86 -4.72 -5.63
N VAL A 708 -14.43 -4.19 -4.55
CA VAL A 708 -13.70 -3.39 -3.54
C VAL A 708 -12.66 -4.25 -2.81
N LEU A 709 -13.06 -5.43 -2.30
CA LEU A 709 -12.14 -6.32 -1.56
C LEU A 709 -10.99 -6.81 -2.44
N GLN A 710 -11.24 -7.14 -3.71
CA GLN A 710 -10.19 -7.54 -4.65
C GLN A 710 -9.20 -6.41 -4.92
N THR A 711 -9.68 -5.16 -5.02
CA THR A 711 -8.81 -4.01 -5.21
C THR A 711 -7.98 -3.73 -3.95
N LEU A 712 -8.59 -3.79 -2.76
CA LEU A 712 -7.87 -3.63 -1.48
C LEU A 712 -6.83 -4.71 -1.25
N ARG A 713 -7.09 -5.94 -1.68
CA ARG A 713 -6.18 -7.08 -1.56
C ARG A 713 -4.84 -6.84 -2.26
N LEU A 714 -4.80 -6.00 -3.30
CA LEU A 714 -3.56 -5.60 -3.98
C LEU A 714 -2.63 -4.76 -3.10
N HIS A 715 -3.17 -4.12 -2.05
CA HIS A 715 -2.41 -3.30 -1.10
C HIS A 715 -1.84 -4.11 0.09
N VAL A 716 -2.19 -5.39 0.22
CA VAL A 716 -1.67 -6.29 1.26
C VAL A 716 -0.48 -7.08 0.72
N SER A 717 0.72 -6.67 1.16
CA SER A 717 2.02 -7.18 0.69
C SER A 717 2.53 -8.40 1.47
N VAL A 718 1.99 -8.66 2.67
CA VAL A 718 2.32 -9.85 3.47
C VAL A 718 1.46 -11.05 3.02
N PRO A 719 2.08 -12.16 2.54
CA PRO A 719 1.35 -13.34 2.07
C PRO A 719 0.51 -14.05 3.13
N GLN A 720 0.95 -14.01 4.39
CA GLN A 720 0.27 -14.61 5.54
C GLN A 720 -1.03 -13.90 5.92
N CYS A 721 -1.30 -12.72 5.35
CA CYS A 721 -2.48 -11.91 5.60
C CYS A 721 -3.36 -11.88 4.36
N ASP A 722 -4.68 -11.98 4.49
CA ASP A 722 -5.61 -11.77 3.37
C ASP A 722 -6.79 -10.88 3.79
N VAL A 723 -7.54 -10.40 2.79
CA VAL A 723 -8.61 -9.43 2.95
C VAL A 723 -9.96 -10.13 2.86
N PHE A 724 -10.79 -9.91 3.87
CA PHE A 724 -12.18 -10.32 3.95
C PHE A 724 -13.06 -9.10 4.19
N GLY A 725 -14.36 -9.19 3.94
CA GLY A 725 -15.24 -8.09 4.28
C GLY A 725 -16.67 -8.27 3.84
N TYR A 726 -17.49 -7.32 4.25
CA TYR A 726 -18.93 -7.29 3.99
C TYR A 726 -19.47 -5.88 4.16
N LEU A 727 -20.62 -5.59 3.56
CA LEU A 727 -21.38 -4.40 3.91
C LEU A 727 -22.13 -4.69 5.22
N SER A 728 -21.91 -3.93 6.27
CA SER A 728 -22.58 -4.09 7.57
C SER A 728 -24.08 -3.77 7.50
N ILE A 729 -24.80 -3.98 8.60
CA ILE A 729 -26.25 -3.68 8.67
C ILE A 729 -26.55 -2.18 8.76
N ASP A 730 -25.57 -1.34 9.07
CA ASP A 730 -25.62 0.13 9.11
C ASP A 730 -24.93 0.78 7.89
N HIS A 731 -24.88 0.07 6.75
CA HIS A 731 -24.29 0.54 5.48
C HIS A 731 -22.81 0.94 5.51
N VAL A 732 -22.08 0.60 6.58
CA VAL A 732 -20.62 0.78 6.64
C VAL A 732 -19.93 -0.41 5.98
N LEU A 733 -18.90 -0.17 5.16
CA LEU A 733 -18.11 -1.27 4.60
C LEU A 733 -17.12 -1.77 5.67
N VAL A 734 -17.29 -3.02 6.10
CA VAL A 734 -16.39 -3.67 7.07
C VAL A 734 -15.36 -4.49 6.31
N VAL A 735 -14.09 -4.19 6.50
CA VAL A 735 -12.96 -4.93 5.92
C VAL A 735 -12.13 -5.51 7.05
N LEU A 736 -11.87 -6.82 6.98
CA LEU A 736 -11.05 -7.56 7.92
C LEU A 736 -9.76 -7.96 7.24
N ILE A 737 -8.63 -7.57 7.82
CA ILE A 737 -7.31 -8.08 7.45
C ILE A 737 -6.91 -9.08 8.51
N ALA A 738 -6.89 -10.35 8.10
CA ALA A 738 -6.73 -11.48 9.01
C ALA A 738 -5.64 -12.43 8.51
N PRO A 739 -4.96 -13.14 9.43
CA PRO A 739 -4.06 -14.20 9.05
C PRO A 739 -4.81 -15.35 8.37
N VAL A 740 -4.19 -16.00 7.39
CA VAL A 740 -4.77 -17.16 6.68
C VAL A 740 -4.31 -18.51 7.22
N ASP A 741 -3.26 -18.52 8.05
CA ASP A 741 -2.75 -19.75 8.66
C ASP A 741 -3.70 -20.25 9.76
N GLN A 742 -3.81 -21.57 9.91
CA GLN A 742 -4.71 -22.19 10.90
C GLN A 742 -4.34 -21.86 12.35
N GLN A 743 -3.05 -21.70 12.63
CA GLN A 743 -2.49 -21.34 13.93
C GLN A 743 -1.47 -20.23 13.74
N PRO A 744 -1.92 -18.97 13.60
CA PRO A 744 -1.03 -17.88 13.28
C PRO A 744 -0.17 -17.48 14.48
N THR A 745 1.08 -17.12 14.19
CA THR A 745 2.01 -16.66 15.22
C THR A 745 1.67 -15.23 15.66
N PRO A 746 2.11 -14.80 16.86
CA PRO A 746 1.93 -13.42 17.27
C PRO A 746 2.48 -12.39 16.29
N LEU A 747 3.61 -12.71 15.67
CA LEU A 747 4.26 -11.87 14.67
C LEU A 747 3.41 -11.73 13.39
N GLN A 748 2.74 -12.80 12.96
CA GLN A 748 1.83 -12.76 11.81
C GLN A 748 0.59 -11.90 12.09
N ILE A 749 0.01 -12.00 13.28
CA ILE A 749 -1.12 -11.14 13.70
C ILE A 749 -0.69 -9.67 13.73
N GLU A 750 0.49 -9.38 14.26
CA GLU A 750 1.05 -8.03 14.26
C GLU A 750 1.27 -7.52 12.83
N ALA A 751 1.85 -8.34 11.94
CA ALA A 751 2.08 -7.99 10.54
C ALA A 751 0.76 -7.67 9.81
N CYS A 752 -0.29 -8.48 10.00
CA CYS A 752 -1.62 -8.20 9.42
C CYS A 752 -2.24 -6.92 9.99
N SER A 753 -1.97 -6.62 11.26
CA SER A 753 -2.41 -5.39 11.89
C SER A 753 -1.70 -4.17 11.31
N LYS A 754 -0.41 -4.29 10.98
CA LYS A 754 0.35 -3.23 10.30
C LYS A 754 -0.05 -3.02 8.86
N GLU A 755 -0.44 -4.09 8.14
CA GLU A 755 -1.09 -3.95 6.83
C GLU A 755 -2.41 -3.17 6.93
N ALA A 756 -3.21 -3.42 7.97
CA ALA A 756 -4.46 -2.69 8.21
C ALA A 756 -4.23 -1.23 8.57
N GLU A 757 -3.30 -0.92 9.48
CA GLU A 757 -2.93 0.46 9.82
C GLU A 757 -2.45 1.23 8.59
N LYS A 758 -1.66 0.58 7.73
CA LYS A 758 -1.22 1.17 6.46
C LYS A 758 -2.41 1.53 5.58
N ILE A 759 -3.34 0.61 5.34
CA ILE A 759 -4.52 0.86 4.51
C ILE A 759 -5.43 1.92 5.13
N ASP A 760 -5.64 1.91 6.46
CA ASP A 760 -6.41 2.93 7.18
C ASP A 760 -5.86 4.34 6.92
N SER A 761 -4.54 4.50 7.04
CA SER A 761 -3.86 5.77 6.77
C SER A 761 -3.96 6.17 5.30
N LEU A 762 -3.83 5.22 4.35
CA LEU A 762 -4.02 5.50 2.92
C LEU A 762 -5.41 6.07 2.61
N ILE A 763 -6.45 5.58 3.29
CA ILE A 763 -7.83 6.06 3.14
C ILE A 763 -7.99 7.43 3.77
N ASN A 764 -7.60 7.59 5.05
CA ASN A 764 -7.83 8.82 5.81
C ASN A 764 -7.05 10.03 5.25
N TYR A 765 -5.89 9.81 4.62
CA TYR A 765 -5.13 10.85 3.93
C TYR A 765 -5.49 11.00 2.44
N ALA A 766 -6.39 10.15 1.93
CA ALA A 766 -6.76 10.03 0.52
C ALA A 766 -5.52 9.94 -0.40
N SER A 767 -4.64 8.97 -0.13
CA SER A 767 -3.42 8.77 -0.89
C SER A 767 -3.71 8.33 -2.33
N PRO A 768 -3.10 8.94 -3.36
CA PRO A 768 -3.32 8.55 -4.76
C PRO A 768 -2.92 7.10 -5.04
N THR A 769 -2.06 6.53 -4.20
CA THR A 769 -1.68 5.11 -4.28
C THR A 769 -2.86 4.17 -4.10
N LEU A 770 -3.92 4.59 -3.40
CA LEU A 770 -5.13 3.81 -3.14
C LEU A 770 -6.36 4.47 -3.80
N VAL A 771 -6.58 5.77 -3.57
CA VAL A 771 -7.80 6.48 -4.00
C VAL A 771 -7.81 6.84 -5.48
N SER A 772 -6.81 6.43 -6.26
CA SER A 772 -6.89 6.49 -7.72
C SER A 772 -7.72 5.33 -8.28
N HIS A 773 -7.85 4.21 -7.57
CA HIS A 773 -8.61 3.06 -8.07
C HIS A 773 -10.12 3.28 -7.95
N VAL A 774 -10.86 3.04 -9.04
CA VAL A 774 -12.34 3.06 -9.08
C VAL A 774 -12.82 1.66 -8.71
N PRO A 775 -12.86 1.32 -7.41
CA PRO A 775 -13.94 1.85 -6.57
C PRO A 775 -13.51 2.54 -5.26
N LEU A 776 -12.22 2.45 -4.90
CA LEU A 776 -11.70 2.95 -3.63
C LEU A 776 -11.68 4.47 -3.53
N SER A 777 -11.74 5.16 -4.66
CA SER A 777 -11.82 6.62 -4.72
C SER A 777 -13.13 7.23 -4.18
N ALA A 778 -14.12 6.39 -3.87
CA ALA A 778 -15.32 6.77 -3.14
C ALA A 778 -15.20 6.61 -1.61
N PHE A 779 -14.06 6.19 -1.09
CA PHE A 779 -13.84 6.13 0.35
C PHE A 779 -13.61 7.54 0.91
N LEU A 780 -14.23 7.81 2.06
CA LEU A 780 -14.26 9.13 2.69
C LEU A 780 -13.44 9.17 3.98
N ALA A 781 -13.52 8.11 4.78
CA ALA A 781 -12.80 7.94 6.03
C ALA A 781 -12.83 6.48 6.49
N SER A 782 -11.92 6.12 7.39
CA SER A 782 -11.83 4.78 7.98
C SER A 782 -11.60 4.86 9.50
N GLU A 783 -12.28 4.01 10.25
CA GLU A 783 -11.97 3.74 11.66
C GLU A 783 -11.40 2.31 11.80
N ILE A 784 -10.21 2.19 12.39
CA ILE A 784 -9.56 0.90 12.63
C ILE A 784 -9.75 0.41 14.09
N LYS A 785 -10.06 -0.88 14.25
CA LYS A 785 -9.96 -1.62 15.51
C LYS A 785 -9.02 -2.82 15.28
N THR A 786 -7.91 -2.90 16.00
CA THR A 786 -6.90 -3.97 15.84
C THR A 786 -6.94 -4.96 17.00
N SER A 787 -6.68 -6.24 16.71
CA SER A 787 -6.43 -7.23 17.76
C SER A 787 -5.04 -7.04 18.35
N SER A 788 -4.89 -7.23 19.66
CA SER A 788 -3.60 -7.10 20.36
C SER A 788 -3.24 -8.39 21.09
N ILE A 789 -1.96 -8.72 21.20
CA ILE A 789 -1.52 -9.92 21.92
C ILE A 789 -0.92 -9.50 23.25
N HIS A 790 -1.43 -10.08 24.35
CA HIS A 790 -0.73 -9.97 25.61
C HIS A 790 0.43 -10.97 25.62
N SER A 791 1.66 -10.46 25.70
CA SER A 791 2.75 -11.28 26.26
C SER A 791 2.35 -11.66 27.67
N SER A 792 2.32 -12.95 27.99
CA SER A 792 2.25 -13.45 29.35
C SER A 792 3.56 -13.15 30.09
N GLY A 793 3.89 -11.87 30.24
CA GLY A 793 4.91 -11.40 31.16
C GLY A 793 4.33 -11.38 32.56
N GLY A 794 4.55 -12.48 33.30
CA GLY A 794 4.32 -12.59 34.74
C GLY A 794 2.87 -12.39 35.18
N THR A 795 2.22 -13.45 35.65
CA THR A 795 1.10 -13.30 36.57
C THR A 795 1.46 -12.27 37.66
N PRO A 796 0.71 -11.16 37.85
CA PRO A 796 0.76 -10.50 39.14
C PRO A 796 0.37 -11.56 40.17
N PRO A 797 1.09 -11.70 41.29
CA PRO A 797 0.77 -12.73 42.27
C PRO A 797 -0.70 -12.56 42.65
N SER A 798 -1.48 -13.62 42.45
CA SER A 798 -2.86 -13.68 42.87
C SER A 798 -2.93 -13.23 44.34
N PRO A 799 -3.90 -12.39 44.75
CA PRO A 799 -4.09 -12.16 46.17
C PRO A 799 -4.34 -13.54 46.81
N LEU A 800 -3.47 -13.90 47.75
CA LEU A 800 -3.58 -15.13 48.53
C LEU A 800 -5.01 -15.26 49.07
N PRO A 801 -5.62 -16.46 49.04
CA PRO A 801 -6.94 -16.66 49.62
C PRO A 801 -6.89 -16.26 51.12
N PRO A 802 -7.94 -15.60 51.64
CA PRO A 802 -7.95 -15.01 52.99
C PRO A 802 -7.72 -16.01 54.13
N GLY A 803 -7.71 -17.32 53.85
CA GLY A 803 -7.37 -18.37 54.79
C GLY A 803 -5.88 -18.54 55.09
N LEU A 804 -4.95 -18.14 54.21
CA LEU A 804 -3.50 -18.36 54.44
C LEU A 804 -2.81 -17.22 55.21
N CYS A 805 -3.35 -16.00 55.21
CA CYS A 805 -2.82 -14.89 56.02
C CYS A 805 -3.07 -15.08 57.52
N LEU A 806 -4.12 -15.82 57.91
CA LEU A 806 -4.43 -16.13 59.30
C LEU A 806 -3.48 -17.17 59.91
N PHE A 807 -2.92 -18.09 59.11
CA PHE A 807 -1.96 -19.08 59.60
C PHE A 807 -0.54 -18.54 59.75
N LEU A 808 -0.12 -17.53 58.96
CA LEU A 808 1.17 -16.85 59.17
C LEU A 808 1.16 -15.84 60.32
N GLY A 809 0.00 -15.24 60.65
CA GLY A 809 -0.13 -14.32 61.79
C GLY A 809 -0.09 -15.03 63.15
N LEU A 810 -0.54 -16.30 63.22
CA LEU A 810 -0.59 -17.08 64.46
C LEU A 810 0.74 -17.76 64.83
N LEU A 811 1.68 -17.90 63.89
CA LEU A 811 3.01 -18.47 64.15
C LEU A 811 4.04 -17.44 64.65
N ILE A 812 3.74 -16.14 64.60
CA ILE A 812 4.64 -15.06 65.07
C ILE A 812 4.36 -14.66 66.54
N ALA A 813 3.29 -15.17 67.16
CA ALA A 813 2.89 -14.81 68.52
C ALA A 813 3.38 -15.78 69.62
N VAL A 814 4.22 -16.77 69.32
CA VAL A 814 4.71 -17.73 70.34
C VAL A 814 6.19 -18.06 70.11
N ALA A 815 7.10 -17.23 70.63
CA ALA A 815 8.20 -17.66 71.50
C ALA A 815 9.17 -16.49 71.82
N PRO A 816 9.78 -16.46 73.02
CA PRO A 816 10.34 -15.25 73.64
C PRO A 816 11.87 -15.17 73.58
N VAL A 817 12.37 -13.95 73.81
CA VAL A 817 13.57 -13.56 74.57
C VAL A 817 14.67 -14.62 74.74
N PHE A 818 15.87 -14.41 74.18
CA PHE A 818 17.16 -14.67 74.86
C PHE A 818 18.37 -13.99 74.18
N HIS A 819 19.07 -13.20 75.00
CA HIS A 819 20.46 -12.68 75.05
C HIS A 819 21.51 -12.79 73.92
N GLN A 820 22.16 -11.63 73.71
CA GLN A 820 23.62 -11.34 73.71
C GLN A 820 24.62 -12.39 73.17
N LEU A 821 25.31 -12.04 72.08
CA LEU A 821 26.76 -11.71 72.04
C LEU A 821 27.13 -11.09 70.68
#